data_AF-A0AAZ3R0T5-F1
#
_entry.id   AF-A0AAZ3R0T5-F1
#
_cell.length_a   1.000
_cell.length_b   1.000
_cell.length_c   1.000
_cell.angle_alpha   90.00
_cell.angle_beta   90.00
_cell.angle_gamma   90.00
#
_symmetry.space_group_name_H-M   'P 1'
#
loop_
_entity.id
_entity.type
_entity.pdbx_description
1 polymer ?
#
loop_
_entity_poly.entity_id
_entity_poly.type
_entity_poly.pdbx_seq_one_letter_code
_entity_poly.pdbx_strand_id
1 'polypeptide(L)'
;MLILLSSGRSNDNVDIPVSALKESGVLIFGIGNRNSSKEVQRIDVVFLLDGSDGTRNGFPEMRDFVQRVVEKLTVGENRDRVSVVQYSREPEVHFYLNTYTRKEEVVDTVRGLKHKGGRPLNTGAALQYVRDYVYAASSGSRRLESVPQILILINGGRSFDNVDEPASALKELGVLVFGIGTRSSDSRELQKISYDPSYALSVSEFTDLPNIQQQLLSAMNTAVIQDTTIQAPRRDVVFLLDGSDGTRSGFPAMRDFVQRVVETLSVDENKDRVAILNTVRGLRHKGGRPLNTGAALQYVRDNVFTASSGSRRLEGVPQLLILLSGGRSVDNVDTPASALKELGVLVFGIGTRSSDSRELQRISHDPSYALSVSDFTDLPSIQQQLLSSVEAVVIDVTPESPTVLVDHDTARKDVVFLLDGSDGTRNGFPAMRDFVQRVVEKLNVGGDKDRVSVVQYGRDQEVHFYLNTYSTKGDILDIVRGLRHRRGRPLNTGAALQYVRDNVFTASSGSRSQEGVPQMLILLSSGRSNDNVDIPVSALKESGVLIFGIGNRNSSKEVQRIASDPSFSQSVSEFSDLPSVQDKFFSSLFTVHVGATTISPTVIVDLSIARKDVVFLLDGSDGTRNGFPEMRDFVQRVVEKLTVGENRDRVSVVQYSREPEVHFYLNTYTRKEEVVDTVRGLKHKGGRPLNTGAALQYVRDYVYAASSGSRRLESVPQILILINGGRSFDNVDEPASALKELGVLVFGIGTRSSDSRELQKISYDPSYALSVSEFTDLPNIQQQLLSAMNTAVIQDTTIQAPRRDVVFLLDGSDGTRSGFPAMRDFVQRVVETLSVDENKDRVAVVQYSRDPAAQFYLNTYTTKGEILNTVRGLRHKGGRPLNTGAALQYVRDNVFTASSGSRRLEGVPQLLILLSGGRSVDNVDTPASALKELGVLVFGIGTRSSDSRELQRISHDPSYALSVSDFTDLPSIQQQLLSSVEAVVIDVTPESPTVLGMCYHCELRKF
;
A
#
# COMPACT_ATOMS: atom_id res chain seq x y z
N MET A 1 -41.70 -8.35 14.01
CA MET A 1 -41.90 -9.46 14.95
C MET A 1 -40.53 -10.06 15.21
N LEU A 2 -40.02 -9.97 16.44
CA LEU A 2 -38.68 -10.45 16.81
C LEU A 2 -38.79 -11.95 17.10
N ILE A 3 -38.12 -12.82 16.34
CA ILE A 3 -38.00 -14.24 16.68
C ILE A 3 -36.53 -14.52 17.02
N LEU A 4 -36.28 -14.85 18.30
CA LEU A 4 -35.03 -15.38 18.81
C LEU A 4 -34.98 -16.89 18.53
N LEU A 5 -33.95 -17.37 17.81
CA LEU A 5 -33.60 -18.80 17.80
C LEU A 5 -32.27 -18.98 18.55
N SER A 6 -32.39 -19.49 19.77
CA SER A 6 -31.29 -20.07 20.54
C SER A 6 -31.11 -21.52 20.07
N SER A 7 -29.95 -21.87 19.53
CA SER A 7 -29.60 -23.28 19.27
C SER A 7 -28.89 -23.88 20.48
N GLY A 8 -29.71 -24.27 21.48
CA GLY A 8 -29.35 -25.32 22.43
C GLY A 8 -29.60 -26.69 21.79
N ARG A 9 -28.74 -27.67 22.08
CA ARG A 9 -28.86 -29.06 21.61
C ARG A 9 -30.22 -29.69 21.97
N SER A 10 -30.97 -30.18 20.98
CA SER A 10 -31.82 -31.38 21.08
C SER A 10 -32.21 -31.91 19.70
N ASN A 11 -32.25 -33.24 19.57
CA ASN A 11 -32.76 -34.00 18.43
C ASN A 11 -34.22 -33.63 18.11
N ASP A 12 -34.51 -33.30 16.85
CA ASP A 12 -35.59 -33.86 16.01
C ASP A 12 -35.88 -32.95 14.80
N ASN A 13 -36.09 -33.59 13.64
CA ASN A 13 -36.33 -33.00 12.33
C ASN A 13 -37.55 -32.07 12.29
N VAL A 14 -37.35 -30.79 11.97
CA VAL A 14 -38.27 -29.98 11.14
C VAL A 14 -37.45 -28.93 10.37
N ASP A 15 -37.23 -29.14 9.07
CA ASP A 15 -36.71 -28.12 8.16
C ASP A 15 -37.86 -27.18 7.72
N ILE A 16 -37.73 -25.88 7.99
CA ILE A 16 -38.53 -24.84 7.33
C ILE A 16 -37.62 -24.15 6.29
N PRO A 17 -38.00 -24.09 5.00
CA PRO A 17 -37.15 -23.55 3.95
C PRO A 17 -37.00 -22.02 4.04
N VAL A 18 -35.75 -21.57 4.11
CA VAL A 18 -35.31 -20.15 4.21
C VAL A 18 -35.64 -19.34 2.94
N SER A 19 -36.17 -19.95 1.89
CA SER A 19 -36.55 -19.26 0.65
C SER A 19 -37.79 -18.35 0.80
N ALA A 20 -38.64 -18.54 1.83
CA ALA A 20 -39.88 -17.77 1.98
C ALA A 20 -39.76 -16.49 2.85
N LEU A 21 -38.59 -16.17 3.40
CA LEU A 21 -38.40 -15.02 4.32
C LEU A 21 -37.54 -13.88 3.74
N LYS A 22 -37.15 -13.94 2.46
CA LYS A 22 -36.39 -12.88 1.79
C LYS A 22 -37.23 -11.77 1.16
N GLU A 23 -38.55 -11.91 1.07
CA GLU A 23 -39.42 -10.89 0.46
C GLU A 23 -39.93 -9.80 1.44
N SER A 24 -39.59 -9.87 2.74
CA SER A 24 -40.20 -9.00 3.78
C SER A 24 -39.25 -8.06 4.53
N GLY A 25 -38.03 -7.81 4.02
CA GLY A 25 -37.21 -6.67 4.48
C GLY A 25 -36.74 -6.72 5.94
N VAL A 26 -36.50 -7.91 6.49
CA VAL A 26 -35.98 -8.07 7.87
C VAL A 26 -34.47 -8.34 7.83
N LEU A 27 -33.67 -7.44 8.39
CA LEU A 27 -32.23 -7.60 8.64
C LEU A 27 -32.00 -8.60 9.79
N ILE A 28 -31.20 -9.64 9.55
CA ILE A 28 -30.73 -10.58 10.57
C ILE A 28 -29.21 -10.38 10.74
N PHE A 29 -28.77 -9.97 11.94
CA PHE A 29 -27.37 -10.07 12.35
C PHE A 29 -27.14 -11.43 13.03
N GLY A 30 -26.41 -12.32 12.36
CA GLY A 30 -25.89 -13.55 12.96
C GLY A 30 -24.64 -13.24 13.77
N ILE A 31 -24.66 -13.55 15.07
CA ILE A 31 -23.47 -13.52 15.93
C ILE A 31 -22.64 -14.77 15.60
N GLY A 32 -21.62 -14.60 14.76
CA GLY A 32 -20.66 -15.64 14.39
C GLY A 32 -19.52 -15.78 15.40
N ASN A 33 -19.19 -17.03 15.71
CA ASN A 33 -18.07 -17.48 16.54
C ASN A 33 -16.73 -16.82 16.17
N ARG A 34 -15.91 -16.46 17.18
CA ARG A 34 -14.51 -16.04 17.00
C ARG A 34 -13.65 -17.21 16.50
N ASN A 35 -13.71 -17.52 15.21
CA ASN A 35 -12.75 -18.41 14.55
C ASN A 35 -12.69 -18.06 13.06
N SER A 36 -11.82 -17.11 12.72
CA SER A 36 -11.24 -16.99 11.38
C SER A 36 -9.84 -16.40 11.51
N SER A 37 -8.84 -17.22 11.19
CA SER A 37 -7.54 -16.85 10.61
C SER A 37 -6.92 -15.53 11.07
N LYS A 38 -6.17 -15.61 12.16
CA LYS A 38 -4.96 -14.85 12.56
C LYS A 38 -4.45 -15.58 13.83
N GLU A 39 -3.20 -15.36 14.23
CA GLU A 39 -2.65 -15.78 15.54
C GLU A 39 -3.74 -15.91 16.61
N VAL A 40 -3.72 -16.95 17.46
CA VAL A 40 -4.65 -17.03 18.61
C VAL A 40 -4.45 -15.74 19.41
N GLN A 41 -5.37 -14.79 19.26
CA GLN A 41 -5.29 -13.50 19.90
C GLN A 41 -5.50 -13.75 21.39
N ARG A 42 -4.38 -13.83 22.12
CA ARG A 42 -4.33 -14.02 23.57
C ARG A 42 -4.55 -12.66 24.21
N ILE A 43 -5.35 -12.58 25.27
CA ILE A 43 -5.49 -11.36 26.07
C ILE A 43 -5.38 -11.66 27.56
N ASP A 44 -4.86 -10.70 28.32
CA ASP A 44 -4.87 -10.72 29.79
C ASP A 44 -5.91 -9.71 30.30
N VAL A 45 -6.95 -10.19 30.97
CA VAL A 45 -8.10 -9.36 31.40
C VAL A 45 -8.13 -9.27 32.93
N VAL A 46 -8.05 -8.06 33.46
CA VAL A 46 -8.19 -7.76 34.89
C VAL A 46 -9.53 -7.05 35.11
N PHE A 47 -10.38 -7.60 35.98
CA PHE A 47 -11.57 -6.92 36.47
C PHE A 47 -11.26 -6.23 37.80
N LEU A 48 -11.46 -4.91 37.85
CA LEU A 48 -11.29 -4.10 39.05
C LEU A 48 -12.66 -3.58 39.51
N LEU A 49 -13.17 -4.15 40.61
CA LEU A 49 -14.55 -4.00 41.06
C LEU A 49 -14.63 -3.10 42.31
N ASP A 50 -15.50 -2.10 42.28
CA ASP A 50 -15.82 -1.28 43.45
C ASP A 50 -16.52 -2.13 44.53
N GLY A 51 -15.78 -2.44 45.58
CA GLY A 51 -16.23 -3.15 46.76
C GLY A 51 -16.61 -2.23 47.92
N SER A 52 -16.79 -0.92 47.71
CA SER A 52 -17.14 0.03 48.77
C SER A 52 -18.52 -0.24 49.37
N ASP A 53 -18.78 0.30 50.56
CA ASP A 53 -20.09 0.12 51.22
C ASP A 53 -21.27 0.63 50.38
N GLY A 54 -21.03 1.57 49.45
CA GLY A 54 -22.06 2.13 48.57
C GLY A 54 -22.56 1.14 47.50
N THR A 55 -21.75 0.14 47.15
CA THR A 55 -22.08 -0.83 46.09
C THR A 55 -22.64 -2.16 46.61
N ARG A 56 -22.83 -2.31 47.93
CA ARG A 56 -23.26 -3.57 48.57
C ARG A 56 -24.50 -4.19 47.91
N ASN A 57 -25.49 -3.36 47.57
CA ASN A 57 -26.73 -3.82 46.96
C ASN A 57 -26.61 -4.13 45.46
N GLY A 58 -25.63 -3.53 44.77
CA GLY A 58 -25.35 -3.73 43.33
C GLY A 58 -24.23 -4.73 43.03
N PHE A 59 -23.59 -5.27 44.07
CA PHE A 59 -22.48 -6.20 43.94
C PHE A 59 -22.88 -7.54 43.28
N PRO A 60 -24.06 -8.12 43.55
CA PRO A 60 -24.52 -9.31 42.81
C PRO A 60 -24.54 -9.08 41.29
N GLU A 61 -24.98 -7.91 40.84
CA GLU A 61 -25.06 -7.54 39.43
C GLU A 61 -23.66 -7.37 38.81
N MET A 62 -22.73 -6.74 39.53
CA MET A 62 -21.32 -6.64 39.09
C MET A 62 -20.67 -8.02 38.94
N ARG A 63 -20.87 -8.90 39.92
CA ARG A 63 -20.37 -10.28 39.90
C ARG A 63 -20.94 -11.07 38.72
N ASP A 64 -22.25 -10.99 38.52
CA ASP A 64 -22.93 -11.70 37.44
C ASP A 64 -22.51 -11.16 36.06
N PHE A 65 -22.23 -9.85 35.96
CA PHE A 65 -21.66 -9.25 34.75
C PHE A 65 -20.26 -9.78 34.43
N VAL A 66 -19.36 -9.87 35.42
CA VAL A 66 -18.03 -10.47 35.24
C VAL A 66 -18.16 -11.92 34.74
N GLN A 67 -19.05 -12.72 35.34
CA GLN A 67 -19.30 -14.09 34.88
C GLN A 67 -19.71 -14.12 33.40
N ARG A 68 -20.67 -13.28 32.99
CA ARG A 68 -21.15 -13.22 31.61
C ARG A 68 -20.07 -12.81 30.61
N VAL A 69 -19.13 -11.95 31.01
CA VAL A 69 -17.98 -11.58 30.16
C VAL A 69 -16.99 -12.74 30.06
N VAL A 70 -16.62 -13.37 31.18
CA VAL A 70 -15.70 -14.53 31.22
C VAL A 70 -16.22 -15.71 30.40
N GLU A 71 -17.54 -15.95 30.39
CA GLU A 71 -18.16 -17.00 29.58
C GLU A 71 -17.88 -16.83 28.07
N LYS A 72 -17.67 -15.59 27.61
CA LYS A 72 -17.34 -15.25 26.21
C LYS A 72 -15.84 -15.27 25.90
N LEU A 73 -14.97 -15.29 26.91
CA LEU A 73 -13.52 -15.41 26.75
C LEU A 73 -13.10 -16.86 26.49
N THR A 74 -11.93 -17.08 25.90
CA THR A 74 -11.36 -18.41 25.71
C THR A 74 -10.25 -18.64 26.72
N VAL A 75 -10.60 -18.82 27.99
CA VAL A 75 -9.63 -18.97 29.09
C VAL A 75 -8.75 -20.22 28.92
N GLY A 76 -7.44 -20.08 29.11
CA GLY A 76 -6.47 -21.16 28.96
C GLY A 76 -5.03 -20.73 29.24
N GLU A 77 -4.15 -21.67 29.59
CA GLU A 77 -2.73 -21.40 29.89
C GLU A 77 -2.00 -20.63 28.76
N ASN A 78 -2.28 -21.03 27.52
CA ASN A 78 -1.81 -20.41 26.28
C ASN A 78 -2.93 -19.68 25.52
N ARG A 79 -4.01 -19.28 26.22
CA ARG A 79 -5.15 -18.53 25.66
C ARG A 79 -5.42 -17.29 26.50
N ASP A 80 -6.67 -16.94 26.81
CA ASP A 80 -6.98 -15.76 27.63
C ASP A 80 -6.68 -16.04 29.11
N ARG A 81 -6.19 -15.02 29.84
CA ARG A 81 -6.02 -15.06 31.29
C ARG A 81 -6.91 -14.03 31.96
N VAL A 82 -7.40 -14.34 33.15
CA VAL A 82 -8.35 -13.49 33.89
C VAL A 82 -7.89 -13.31 35.32
N SER A 83 -8.04 -12.09 35.85
CA SER A 83 -7.83 -11.74 37.26
C SER A 83 -9.02 -10.93 37.76
N VAL A 84 -9.36 -11.06 39.05
CA VAL A 84 -10.39 -10.23 39.69
C VAL A 84 -9.85 -9.60 40.97
N VAL A 85 -10.03 -8.29 41.09
CA VAL A 85 -9.63 -7.46 42.22
C VAL A 85 -10.84 -6.66 42.70
N GLN A 86 -11.13 -6.69 43.99
CA GLN A 86 -12.07 -5.75 44.62
C GLN A 86 -11.30 -4.61 45.29
N TYR A 87 -11.82 -3.39 45.27
CA TYR A 87 -11.18 -2.27 45.97
C TYR A 87 -12.19 -1.38 46.69
N SER A 88 -11.74 -0.78 47.78
CA SER A 88 -12.43 0.32 48.46
C SER A 88 -11.36 1.25 49.02
N ARG A 89 -11.01 1.11 50.31
CA ARG A 89 -9.85 1.77 50.90
C ARG A 89 -8.54 1.17 50.39
N GLU A 90 -8.52 -0.15 50.26
CA GLU A 90 -7.37 -0.95 49.83
C GLU A 90 -7.82 -2.01 48.81
N PRO A 91 -6.98 -2.35 47.83
CA PRO A 91 -7.23 -3.44 46.88
C PRO A 91 -7.12 -4.82 47.53
N GLU A 92 -7.98 -5.74 47.12
CA GLU A 92 -7.97 -7.16 47.50
C GLU A 92 -8.03 -8.00 46.23
N VAL A 93 -6.97 -8.77 45.98
CA VAL A 93 -6.90 -9.68 44.84
C VAL A 93 -7.58 -10.99 45.23
N HIS A 94 -8.59 -11.41 44.47
CA HIS A 94 -9.21 -12.72 44.67
C HIS A 94 -8.44 -13.83 43.98
N PHE A 95 -7.87 -13.53 42.81
CA PHE A 95 -6.93 -14.40 42.10
C PHE A 95 -6.16 -13.60 41.02
N TYR A 96 -4.94 -14.03 40.74
CA TYR A 96 -4.04 -13.45 39.74
C TYR A 96 -4.21 -14.11 38.36
N LEU A 97 -3.61 -13.52 37.31
CA LEU A 97 -3.74 -13.98 35.92
C LEU A 97 -3.25 -15.42 35.70
N ASN A 98 -2.28 -15.89 36.48
CA ASN A 98 -1.74 -17.26 36.43
C ASN A 98 -2.43 -18.25 37.40
N THR A 99 -3.48 -17.85 38.13
CA THR A 99 -4.09 -18.73 39.15
C THR A 99 -4.90 -19.87 38.54
N TYR A 100 -5.68 -19.59 37.50
CA TYR A 100 -6.57 -20.58 36.87
C TYR A 100 -6.32 -20.69 35.37
N THR A 101 -6.30 -21.92 34.87
CA THR A 101 -6.14 -22.21 33.44
C THR A 101 -7.42 -22.78 32.81
N ARG A 102 -8.47 -23.05 33.59
CA ARG A 102 -9.77 -23.52 33.11
C ARG A 102 -10.87 -22.49 33.36
N LYS A 103 -11.72 -22.28 32.36
CA LYS A 103 -12.83 -21.31 32.42
C LYS A 103 -13.78 -21.60 33.58
N GLU A 104 -14.06 -22.87 33.83
CA GLU A 104 -15.00 -23.32 34.84
C GLU A 104 -14.54 -22.89 36.24
N GLU A 105 -13.24 -22.95 36.54
CA GLU A 105 -12.67 -22.55 37.84
C GLU A 105 -12.76 -21.03 38.06
N VAL A 106 -12.56 -20.25 36.99
CA VAL A 106 -12.75 -18.79 37.03
C VAL A 106 -14.22 -18.46 37.30
N VAL A 107 -15.15 -19.08 36.56
CA VAL A 107 -16.59 -18.85 36.72
C VAL A 107 -17.09 -19.26 38.11
N ASP A 108 -16.66 -20.41 38.63
CA ASP A 108 -17.06 -20.89 39.96
C ASP A 108 -16.49 -19.99 41.07
N THR A 109 -15.24 -19.50 40.93
CA THR A 109 -14.64 -18.55 41.88
C THR A 109 -15.38 -17.22 41.86
N VAL A 110 -15.69 -16.68 40.66
CA VAL A 110 -16.45 -15.43 40.51
C VAL A 110 -17.83 -15.56 41.15
N ARG A 111 -18.54 -16.69 40.95
CA ARG A 111 -19.86 -16.95 41.55
C ARG A 111 -19.81 -16.88 43.09
N GLY A 112 -18.70 -17.27 43.70
CA GLY A 112 -18.47 -17.27 45.14
C GLY A 112 -18.02 -15.93 45.75
N LEU A 113 -17.80 -14.89 44.95
CA LEU A 113 -17.32 -13.60 45.45
C LEU A 113 -18.31 -12.95 46.42
N LYS A 114 -17.77 -12.48 47.55
CA LYS A 114 -18.51 -11.72 48.56
C LYS A 114 -18.14 -10.25 48.47
N HIS A 115 -19.11 -9.37 48.71
CA HIS A 115 -18.88 -7.93 48.80
C HIS A 115 -17.87 -7.61 49.90
N LYS A 116 -16.80 -6.89 49.55
CA LYS A 116 -15.71 -6.54 50.47
C LYS A 116 -16.13 -5.55 51.56
N GLY A 117 -16.83 -4.48 51.19
CA GLY A 117 -17.09 -3.33 52.05
C GLY A 117 -15.88 -2.41 52.24
N GLY A 118 -16.14 -1.24 52.84
CA GLY A 118 -15.11 -0.25 53.22
C GLY A 118 -15.28 1.12 52.58
N ARG A 119 -14.62 2.11 53.20
CA ARG A 119 -14.55 3.53 52.80
C ARG A 119 -13.20 4.12 53.23
N PRO A 120 -12.67 5.16 52.58
CA PRO A 120 -13.16 5.80 51.35
C PRO A 120 -12.95 4.93 50.11
N LEU A 121 -13.48 5.35 48.96
CA LEU A 121 -13.25 4.71 47.66
C LEU A 121 -11.98 5.33 47.04
N ASN A 122 -10.88 4.56 47.00
CA ASN A 122 -9.57 4.99 46.53
C ASN A 122 -9.24 4.31 45.19
N THR A 123 -9.79 4.84 44.11
CA THR A 123 -9.60 4.29 42.75
C THR A 123 -8.16 4.48 42.28
N GLY A 124 -7.50 5.58 42.61
CA GLY A 124 -6.11 5.85 42.22
C GLY A 124 -5.14 4.82 42.78
N ALA A 125 -5.22 4.55 44.09
CA ALA A 125 -4.44 3.52 44.76
C ALA A 125 -4.70 2.12 44.20
N ALA A 126 -5.95 1.84 43.79
CA ALA A 126 -6.31 0.57 43.18
C ALA A 126 -5.73 0.40 41.76
N LEU A 127 -5.77 1.45 40.94
CA LEU A 127 -5.11 1.47 39.62
C LEU A 127 -3.59 1.28 39.77
N GLN A 128 -2.96 1.98 40.72
CA GLN A 128 -1.55 1.83 41.02
C GLN A 128 -1.20 0.39 41.46
N TYR A 129 -2.02 -0.21 42.32
CA TYR A 129 -1.80 -1.59 42.76
C TYR A 129 -1.93 -2.59 41.61
N VAL A 130 -2.93 -2.44 40.75
CA VAL A 130 -3.10 -3.31 39.56
C VAL A 130 -1.88 -3.20 38.64
N ARG A 131 -1.37 -1.99 38.42
CA ARG A 131 -0.15 -1.72 37.66
C ARG A 131 1.06 -2.46 38.25
N ASP A 132 1.30 -2.29 39.55
CA ASP A 132 2.53 -2.71 40.21
C ASP A 132 2.55 -4.22 40.53
N TYR A 133 1.40 -4.81 40.83
CA TYR A 133 1.31 -6.19 41.35
C TYR A 133 0.51 -7.15 40.49
N VAL A 134 -0.55 -6.72 39.80
CA VAL A 134 -1.41 -7.63 39.03
C VAL A 134 -0.90 -7.80 37.60
N TYR A 135 -0.42 -6.72 36.98
CA TYR A 135 0.27 -6.74 35.69
C TYR A 135 1.78 -7.04 35.77
N ALA A 136 2.24 -7.52 36.93
CA ALA A 136 3.59 -8.04 37.07
C ALA A 136 3.73 -9.43 36.41
N ALA A 137 4.89 -9.71 35.81
CA ALA A 137 5.18 -11.02 35.23
C ALA A 137 5.06 -12.16 36.27
N SER A 138 5.43 -11.89 37.54
CA SER A 138 5.28 -12.83 38.66
C SER A 138 3.83 -13.24 38.93
N SER A 139 2.87 -12.41 38.52
CA SER A 139 1.43 -12.61 38.70
C SER A 139 0.75 -13.15 37.44
N GLY A 140 1.54 -13.51 36.42
CA GLY A 140 1.05 -14.15 35.20
C GLY A 140 0.75 -13.20 34.04
N SER A 141 1.07 -11.92 34.16
CA SER A 141 0.96 -11.00 33.02
C SER A 141 1.97 -11.34 31.94
N ARG A 142 1.48 -11.39 30.70
CA ARG A 142 2.24 -11.63 29.48
C ARG A 142 2.51 -10.34 28.71
N ARG A 143 2.51 -9.20 29.40
CA ARG A 143 2.80 -7.88 28.81
C ARG A 143 4.16 -7.86 28.08
N LEU A 144 5.18 -8.51 28.64
CA LEU A 144 6.51 -8.62 28.03
C LEU A 144 6.55 -9.58 26.82
N GLU A 145 5.51 -10.38 26.63
CA GLU A 145 5.30 -11.25 25.46
C GLU A 145 4.42 -10.56 24.40
N SER A 146 4.19 -9.25 24.53
CA SER A 146 3.31 -8.45 23.66
C SER A 146 1.86 -8.92 23.62
N VAL A 147 1.40 -9.61 24.67
CA VAL A 147 -0.02 -9.97 24.84
C VAL A 147 -0.78 -8.72 25.31
N PRO A 148 -1.88 -8.32 24.63
CA PRO A 148 -2.70 -7.17 25.03
C PRO A 148 -3.23 -7.30 26.46
N GLN A 149 -3.13 -6.21 27.22
CA GLN A 149 -3.54 -6.13 28.63
C GLN A 149 -4.80 -5.28 28.75
N ILE A 150 -5.87 -5.81 29.35
CA ILE A 150 -7.19 -5.14 29.43
C ILE A 150 -7.62 -5.00 30.89
N LEU A 151 -7.88 -3.77 31.33
CA LEU A 151 -8.44 -3.48 32.63
C LEU A 151 -9.91 -3.06 32.49
N ILE A 152 -10.84 -3.80 33.09
CA ILE A 152 -12.25 -3.43 33.18
C ILE A 152 -12.52 -2.91 34.59
N LEU A 153 -12.63 -1.59 34.72
CA LEU A 153 -12.96 -0.91 35.96
C LEU A 153 -14.47 -0.76 36.08
N ILE A 154 -15.08 -1.35 37.11
CA ILE A 154 -16.49 -1.11 37.46
C ILE A 154 -16.53 -0.25 38.72
N ASN A 155 -16.93 0.99 38.56
CA ASN A 155 -16.92 2.01 39.59
C ASN A 155 -18.36 2.42 39.97
N GLY A 156 -18.66 2.50 41.27
CA GLY A 156 -19.95 2.92 41.79
C GLY A 156 -19.98 4.35 42.33
N GLY A 157 -18.85 5.06 42.36
CA GLY A 157 -18.76 6.38 42.96
C GLY A 157 -17.55 7.20 42.49
N ARG A 158 -17.41 8.41 43.05
CA ARG A 158 -16.25 9.27 42.80
C ARG A 158 -15.07 8.86 43.70
N SER A 159 -13.87 8.87 43.14
CA SER A 159 -12.65 8.60 43.90
C SER A 159 -12.34 9.69 44.94
N PHE A 160 -11.73 9.28 46.06
CA PHE A 160 -11.23 10.19 47.10
C PHE A 160 -9.75 10.55 46.95
N ASP A 161 -9.03 9.85 46.08
CA ASP A 161 -7.62 10.05 45.78
C ASP A 161 -7.38 10.44 44.31
N ASN A 162 -6.14 10.80 43.97
CA ASN A 162 -5.79 11.19 42.61
C ASN A 162 -5.77 9.97 41.68
N VAL A 163 -6.60 10.00 40.65
CA VAL A 163 -6.66 8.95 39.63
C VAL A 163 -5.83 9.25 38.39
N ASP A 164 -5.45 10.52 38.17
CA ASP A 164 -4.87 10.98 36.90
C ASP A 164 -3.49 10.34 36.66
N GLU A 165 -2.61 10.36 37.67
CA GLU A 165 -1.25 9.80 37.55
C GLU A 165 -1.24 8.27 37.44
N PRO A 166 -1.94 7.49 38.30
CA PRO A 166 -2.02 6.04 38.14
C PRO A 166 -2.67 5.58 36.84
N ALA A 167 -3.71 6.28 36.37
CA ALA A 167 -4.35 5.97 35.10
C ALA A 167 -3.42 6.23 33.91
N SER A 168 -2.74 7.38 33.88
CA SER A 168 -1.74 7.68 32.84
C SER A 168 -0.62 6.64 32.82
N ALA A 169 -0.10 6.23 33.98
CA ALA A 169 0.94 5.22 34.06
C ALA A 169 0.49 3.84 33.55
N LEU A 170 -0.78 3.46 33.74
CA LEU A 170 -1.33 2.23 33.14
C LEU A 170 -1.44 2.34 31.61
N LYS A 171 -1.88 3.50 31.10
CA LYS A 171 -1.96 3.75 29.65
C LYS A 171 -0.58 3.74 28.99
N GLU A 172 0.41 4.34 29.62
CA GLU A 172 1.82 4.32 29.16
C GLU A 172 2.40 2.90 29.10
N LEU A 173 1.91 1.98 29.92
CA LEU A 173 2.28 0.56 29.88
C LEU A 173 1.53 -0.25 28.80
N GLY A 174 0.67 0.41 28.00
CA GLY A 174 -0.15 -0.24 26.98
C GLY A 174 -1.34 -1.02 27.55
N VAL A 175 -1.85 -0.64 28.73
CA VAL A 175 -3.04 -1.28 29.30
C VAL A 175 -4.31 -0.59 28.79
N LEU A 176 -5.16 -1.35 28.11
CA LEU A 176 -6.47 -0.90 27.62
C LEU A 176 -7.48 -0.85 28.78
N VAL A 177 -7.69 0.34 29.32
CA VAL A 177 -8.62 0.58 30.43
C VAL A 177 -10.03 0.92 29.92
N PHE A 178 -11.03 0.14 30.35
CA PHE A 178 -12.46 0.37 30.12
C PHE A 178 -13.13 0.73 31.46
N GLY A 179 -13.62 1.98 31.56
CA GLY A 179 -14.35 2.45 32.74
C GLY A 179 -15.85 2.20 32.60
N ILE A 180 -16.48 1.60 33.60
CA ILE A 180 -17.93 1.39 33.67
C ILE A 180 -18.43 2.08 34.93
N GLY A 181 -19.30 3.07 34.78
CA GLY A 181 -19.88 3.85 35.87
C GLY A 181 -21.40 3.81 35.93
N THR A 182 -21.95 3.97 37.12
CA THR A 182 -23.37 4.29 37.33
C THR A 182 -23.59 5.81 37.37
N ARG A 183 -24.83 6.28 37.55
CA ARG A 183 -25.14 7.72 37.74
C ARG A 183 -24.40 8.37 38.91
N SER A 184 -24.00 7.61 39.93
CA SER A 184 -23.25 8.12 41.07
C SER A 184 -21.74 8.25 40.81
N SER A 185 -21.27 7.79 39.65
CA SER A 185 -19.87 7.91 39.23
C SER A 185 -19.63 9.25 38.54
N ASP A 186 -18.42 9.80 38.69
CA ASP A 186 -18.01 10.99 37.95
C ASP A 186 -17.60 10.59 36.53
N SER A 187 -18.39 11.00 35.54
CA SER A 187 -18.15 10.66 34.14
C SER A 187 -16.85 11.25 33.58
N ARG A 188 -16.41 12.41 34.09
CA ARG A 188 -15.13 13.01 33.67
C ARG A 188 -13.96 12.25 34.28
N GLU A 189 -14.10 11.81 35.53
CA GLU A 189 -13.11 10.93 36.17
C GLU A 189 -12.96 9.62 35.40
N LEU A 190 -14.07 8.98 35.01
CA LEU A 190 -14.04 7.74 34.21
C LEU A 190 -13.48 7.94 32.80
N GLN A 191 -13.77 9.05 32.13
CA GLN A 191 -13.18 9.40 30.83
C GLN A 191 -11.67 9.59 30.94
N LYS A 192 -11.19 10.20 32.02
CA LYS A 192 -9.75 10.36 32.28
C LYS A 192 -9.06 9.04 32.60
N ILE A 193 -9.74 8.13 33.31
CA ILE A 193 -9.19 6.80 33.64
C ILE A 193 -9.14 5.89 32.41
N SER A 194 -10.18 5.90 31.58
CA SER A 194 -10.32 5.03 30.40
C SER A 194 -9.25 5.32 29.35
N TYR A 195 -8.77 4.30 28.63
CA TYR A 195 -7.70 4.42 27.63
C TYR A 195 -8.05 5.46 26.56
N ASP A 196 -9.25 5.33 26.00
CA ASP A 196 -9.92 6.35 25.18
C ASP A 196 -11.17 6.86 25.93
N PRO A 197 -11.50 8.17 25.87
CA PRO A 197 -12.71 8.70 26.51
C PRO A 197 -14.02 7.99 26.09
N SER A 198 -14.09 7.42 24.88
CA SER A 198 -15.24 6.65 24.40
C SER A 198 -15.38 5.27 25.06
N TYR A 199 -14.34 4.78 25.73
CA TYR A 199 -14.38 3.52 26.49
C TYR A 199 -14.95 3.69 27.91
N ALA A 200 -15.27 4.92 28.30
CA ALA A 200 -16.04 5.20 29.51
C ALA A 200 -17.53 4.95 29.26
N LEU A 201 -18.01 3.78 29.68
CA LEU A 201 -19.40 3.35 29.56
C LEU A 201 -20.19 3.77 30.80
N SER A 202 -21.40 4.29 30.60
CA SER A 202 -22.31 4.65 31.69
C SER A 202 -23.57 3.81 31.66
N VAL A 203 -23.96 3.27 32.82
CA VAL A 203 -25.26 2.66 33.05
C VAL A 203 -26.07 3.49 34.04
N SER A 204 -27.39 3.35 34.04
CA SER A 204 -28.21 4.08 35.00
C SER A 204 -28.05 3.50 36.41
N GLU A 205 -28.19 2.18 36.53
CA GLU A 205 -27.96 1.41 37.76
C GLU A 205 -27.18 0.12 37.42
N PHE A 206 -26.64 -0.58 38.44
CA PHE A 206 -25.92 -1.83 38.20
C PHE A 206 -26.78 -2.94 37.57
N THR A 207 -28.11 -2.88 37.74
CA THR A 207 -29.07 -3.79 37.08
C THR A 207 -29.04 -3.69 35.55
N ASP A 208 -28.53 -2.58 35.00
CA ASP A 208 -28.46 -2.34 33.56
C ASP A 208 -27.12 -2.79 32.95
N LEU A 209 -26.17 -3.30 33.75
CA LEU A 209 -24.90 -3.85 33.26
C LEU A 209 -25.05 -4.86 32.09
N PRO A 210 -26.07 -5.75 32.06
CA PRO A 210 -26.27 -6.64 30.91
C PRO A 210 -26.47 -5.90 29.57
N ASN A 211 -27.00 -4.68 29.59
CA ASN A 211 -27.29 -3.92 28.37
C ASN A 211 -26.01 -3.46 27.67
N ILE A 212 -24.94 -3.23 28.42
CA ILE A 212 -23.64 -2.78 27.88
C ILE A 212 -22.69 -3.94 27.56
N GLN A 213 -23.09 -5.19 27.81
CA GLN A 213 -22.23 -6.36 27.60
C GLN A 213 -21.72 -6.45 26.16
N GLN A 214 -22.60 -6.29 25.18
CA GLN A 214 -22.21 -6.34 23.76
C GLN A 214 -21.36 -5.14 23.36
N GLN A 215 -21.66 -3.95 23.89
CA GLN A 215 -20.89 -2.75 23.65
C GLN A 215 -19.47 -2.89 24.20
N LEU A 216 -19.30 -3.40 25.43
CA LEU A 216 -18.01 -3.68 26.04
C LEU A 216 -17.22 -4.71 25.23
N LEU A 217 -17.83 -5.85 24.87
CA LEU A 217 -17.14 -6.89 24.10
C LEU A 217 -16.73 -6.41 22.70
N SER A 218 -17.55 -5.57 22.07
CA SER A 218 -17.22 -4.91 20.81
C SER A 218 -16.05 -3.94 20.97
N ALA A 219 -16.10 -3.08 21.99
CA ALA A 219 -15.06 -2.11 22.28
C ALA A 219 -13.73 -2.78 22.64
N MET A 220 -13.75 -3.87 23.42
CA MET A 220 -12.57 -4.69 23.70
C MET A 220 -11.96 -5.27 22.43
N ASN A 221 -12.77 -5.83 21.52
CA ASN A 221 -12.24 -6.39 20.27
C ASN A 221 -11.63 -5.29 19.38
N THR A 222 -12.32 -4.15 19.23
CA THR A 222 -11.82 -3.02 18.45
C THR A 222 -10.53 -2.46 19.05
N ALA A 223 -10.49 -2.27 20.37
CA ALA A 223 -9.33 -1.74 21.07
C ALA A 223 -8.13 -2.69 21.00
N VAL A 224 -8.34 -4.00 21.14
CA VAL A 224 -7.27 -5.00 21.00
C VAL A 224 -6.78 -5.03 19.55
N ILE A 225 -7.67 -4.97 18.55
CA ILE A 225 -7.25 -4.87 17.14
C ILE A 225 -6.42 -3.60 16.91
N GLN A 226 -6.84 -2.46 17.46
CA GLN A 226 -6.11 -1.18 17.40
C GLN A 226 -4.76 -1.25 18.14
N ASP A 227 -4.68 -1.87 19.31
CA ASP A 227 -3.47 -2.02 20.13
C ASP A 227 -2.47 -3.01 19.52
N THR A 228 -2.95 -4.11 18.93
CA THR A 228 -2.09 -5.04 18.17
C THR A 228 -1.54 -4.41 16.87
N THR A 229 -2.12 -3.30 16.40
CA THR A 229 -1.64 -2.50 15.26
C THR A 229 -0.82 -1.26 15.64
N ILE A 230 -0.69 -0.92 16.93
CA ILE A 230 0.01 0.28 17.38
C ILE A 230 1.19 -0.13 18.27
N GLN A 231 2.36 -0.37 17.65
CA GLN A 231 3.59 0.02 18.33
C GLN A 231 3.51 1.53 18.60
N ALA A 232 3.88 1.97 19.81
CA ALA A 232 4.00 3.41 20.11
C ALA A 232 4.66 4.14 18.93
N PRO A 233 4.10 5.27 18.45
CA PRO A 233 4.50 5.87 17.18
C PRO A 233 6.01 6.13 17.20
N ARG A 234 6.75 5.30 16.47
CA ARG A 234 8.18 5.50 16.27
C ARG A 234 8.33 6.80 15.51
N ARG A 235 9.29 7.63 15.90
CA ARG A 235 9.58 8.93 15.28
C ARG A 235 11.08 9.06 15.12
N ASP A 236 11.52 9.63 14.01
CA ASP A 236 12.92 10.01 13.84
C ASP A 236 13.03 11.53 13.97
N VAL A 237 13.72 11.97 15.02
CA VAL A 237 13.83 13.39 15.38
C VAL A 237 15.26 13.87 15.12
N VAL A 238 15.39 14.92 14.31
CA VAL A 238 16.64 15.60 14.00
C VAL A 238 16.61 17.01 14.57
N PHE A 239 17.66 17.40 15.30
CA PHE A 239 17.86 18.78 15.74
C PHE A 239 18.90 19.46 14.85
N LEU A 240 18.54 20.58 14.24
CA LEU A 240 19.43 21.43 13.46
C LEU A 240 19.66 22.75 14.21
N LEU A 241 20.87 22.94 14.72
CA LEU A 241 21.24 24.07 15.56
C LEU A 241 22.04 25.11 14.77
N ASP A 242 21.65 26.37 14.85
CA ASP A 242 22.44 27.49 14.34
C ASP A 242 23.74 27.64 15.14
N GLY A 243 24.85 27.24 14.52
CA GLY A 243 26.20 27.34 15.07
C GLY A 243 26.96 28.60 14.66
N SER A 244 26.31 29.60 14.04
CA SER A 244 26.96 30.83 13.59
C SER A 244 27.46 31.69 14.75
N ASP A 245 28.38 32.61 14.49
CA ASP A 245 28.91 33.50 15.55
C ASP A 245 27.84 34.36 16.25
N GLY A 246 26.68 34.56 15.60
CA GLY A 246 25.54 35.29 16.19
C GLY A 246 24.88 34.56 17.37
N THR A 247 25.02 33.24 17.46
CA THR A 247 24.37 32.41 18.49
C THR A 247 25.31 31.98 19.61
N ARG A 248 26.57 32.45 19.62
CA ARG A 248 27.60 31.98 20.57
C ARG A 248 27.19 32.10 22.04
N SER A 249 26.50 33.18 22.42
CA SER A 249 25.97 33.37 23.78
C SER A 249 24.73 32.52 24.08
N GLY A 250 23.91 32.21 23.08
CA GLY A 250 22.67 31.43 23.22
C GLY A 250 22.83 29.92 23.01
N PHE A 251 23.97 29.47 22.48
CA PHE A 251 24.24 28.05 22.19
C PHE A 251 24.14 27.13 23.42
N PRO A 252 24.59 27.54 24.64
CA PRO A 252 24.34 26.75 25.84
C PRO A 252 22.85 26.48 26.08
N ALA A 253 22.00 27.49 25.87
CA ALA A 253 20.55 27.35 26.05
C ALA A 253 19.91 26.43 24.99
N MET A 254 20.38 26.48 23.73
CA MET A 254 19.96 25.52 22.70
C MET A 254 20.32 24.08 23.09
N ARG A 255 21.54 23.85 23.57
CA ARG A 255 22.01 22.52 24.00
C ARG A 255 21.18 21.99 25.16
N ASP A 256 20.94 22.83 26.17
CA ASP A 256 20.15 22.45 27.34
C ASP A 256 18.70 22.17 26.96
N PHE A 257 18.15 22.89 25.98
CA PHE A 257 16.83 22.63 25.42
C PHE A 257 16.77 21.26 24.71
N VAL A 258 17.73 20.92 23.85
CA VAL A 258 17.82 19.60 23.22
C VAL A 258 17.90 18.50 24.30
N GLN A 259 18.68 18.71 25.36
CA GLN A 259 18.78 17.74 26.46
C GLN A 259 17.42 17.49 27.11
N ARG A 260 16.67 18.55 27.44
CA ARG A 260 15.34 18.42 28.06
C ARG A 260 14.34 17.73 27.15
N VAL A 261 14.33 18.06 25.85
CA VAL A 261 13.44 17.39 24.88
C VAL A 261 13.78 15.90 24.80
N VAL A 262 15.07 15.53 24.70
CA VAL A 262 15.50 14.12 24.67
C VAL A 262 15.18 13.37 25.97
N GLU A 263 15.25 14.04 27.13
CA GLU A 263 14.87 13.45 28.42
C GLU A 263 13.37 13.14 28.50
N THR A 264 12.52 13.91 27.81
CA THR A 264 11.07 13.70 27.74
C THR A 264 10.65 12.68 26.68
N LEU A 265 11.40 12.54 25.58
CA LEU A 265 11.06 11.59 24.51
C LEU A 265 11.38 10.13 24.89
N SER A 266 10.45 9.21 24.64
CA SER A 266 10.69 7.76 24.69
C SER A 266 11.71 7.36 23.62
N VAL A 267 12.86 6.80 24.04
CA VAL A 267 13.95 6.39 23.14
C VAL A 267 13.81 4.89 22.88
N ASP A 268 13.96 4.49 21.61
CA ASP A 268 13.95 3.09 21.16
C ASP A 268 14.81 2.20 22.08
N GLU A 269 14.31 1.03 22.47
CA GLU A 269 14.99 0.12 23.42
C GLU A 269 16.38 -0.32 22.93
N ASN A 270 16.62 -0.26 21.63
CA ASN A 270 17.93 -0.56 21.02
C ASN A 270 18.92 0.61 21.05
N LYS A 271 18.52 1.80 21.55
CA LYS A 271 19.34 3.00 21.62
C LYS A 271 19.60 3.40 23.08
N ASP A 272 20.86 3.65 23.40
CA ASP A 272 21.27 4.10 24.74
C ASP A 272 20.98 5.59 24.93
N ARG A 273 19.89 5.90 25.66
CA ARG A 273 19.51 7.28 26.03
C ARG A 273 20.65 8.01 26.77
N VAL A 274 21.40 7.31 27.64
CA VAL A 274 22.50 7.91 28.40
C VAL A 274 23.64 8.32 27.46
N ALA A 275 23.95 7.51 26.45
CA ALA A 275 24.94 7.85 25.43
C ALA A 275 24.52 9.07 24.59
N ILE A 276 23.24 9.18 24.22
CA ILE A 276 22.70 10.34 23.49
C ILE A 276 22.84 11.60 24.34
N LEU A 277 22.40 11.57 25.60
CA LEU A 277 22.47 12.72 26.51
C LEU A 277 23.93 13.15 26.77
N ASN A 278 24.86 12.20 26.89
CA ASN A 278 26.29 12.50 27.01
C ASN A 278 26.85 13.16 25.75
N THR A 279 26.40 12.73 24.56
CA THR A 279 26.78 13.36 23.28
C THR A 279 26.25 14.79 23.19
N VAL A 280 24.98 15.01 23.57
CA VAL A 280 24.37 16.36 23.60
C VAL A 280 25.13 17.29 24.56
N ARG A 281 25.47 16.81 25.77
CA ARG A 281 26.28 17.59 26.74
C ARG A 281 27.65 17.98 26.18
N GLY A 282 28.22 17.15 25.32
CA GLY A 282 29.50 17.38 24.65
C GLY A 282 29.46 18.37 23.47
N LEU A 283 28.28 18.79 22.99
CA LEU A 283 28.17 19.71 21.86
C LEU A 283 28.86 21.05 22.15
N ARG A 284 29.68 21.50 21.20
CA ARG A 284 30.39 22.79 21.23
C ARG A 284 29.90 23.70 20.12
N HIS A 285 29.88 25.00 20.39
CA HIS A 285 29.56 26.01 19.39
C HIS A 285 30.54 25.93 18.22
N LYS A 286 30.01 25.90 16.99
CA LYS A 286 30.83 25.68 15.77
C LYS A 286 31.56 26.95 15.32
N GLY A 287 30.92 28.11 15.47
CA GLY A 287 31.44 29.39 14.99
C GLY A 287 31.35 29.56 13.47
N GLY A 288 31.53 30.79 13.01
CA GLY A 288 31.59 31.16 11.60
C GLY A 288 30.47 32.07 11.11
N ARG A 289 30.71 32.70 9.95
CA ARG A 289 29.77 33.53 9.18
C ARG A 289 30.01 33.29 7.67
N PRO A 290 28.99 33.44 6.82
CA PRO A 290 27.59 33.80 7.11
C PRO A 290 26.70 32.61 7.51
N LEU A 291 25.46 32.87 7.95
CA LEU A 291 24.45 31.84 8.26
C LEU A 291 23.80 31.32 6.95
N ASN A 292 24.07 30.06 6.62
CA ASN A 292 23.57 29.38 5.41
C ASN A 292 22.57 28.27 5.79
N THR A 293 21.36 28.67 6.17
CA THR A 293 20.27 27.76 6.56
C THR A 293 19.83 26.88 5.38
N GLY A 294 19.83 27.40 4.15
CA GLY A 294 19.44 26.65 2.96
C GLY A 294 20.36 25.46 2.70
N ALA A 295 21.67 25.69 2.70
CA ALA A 295 22.68 24.64 2.58
C ALA A 295 22.60 23.62 3.73
N ALA A 296 22.30 24.07 4.95
CA ALA A 296 22.12 23.18 6.10
C ALA A 296 20.89 22.27 5.95
N LEU A 297 19.75 22.82 5.50
CA LEU A 297 18.54 22.05 5.19
C LEU A 297 18.79 21.04 4.07
N GLN A 298 19.50 21.44 3.01
CA GLN A 298 19.91 20.54 1.93
C GLN A 298 20.80 19.41 2.44
N TYR A 299 21.78 19.71 3.30
CA TYR A 299 22.65 18.70 3.89
C TYR A 299 21.86 17.69 4.73
N VAL A 300 20.93 18.16 5.55
CA VAL A 300 20.05 17.30 6.37
C VAL A 300 19.21 16.39 5.48
N ARG A 301 18.66 16.92 4.38
CA ARG A 301 17.92 16.14 3.38
C ARG A 301 18.78 15.03 2.76
N ASP A 302 19.97 15.39 2.29
CA ASP A 302 20.80 14.52 1.45
C ASP A 302 21.62 13.51 2.29
N ASN A 303 21.86 13.78 3.57
CA ASN A 303 22.78 13.00 4.39
C ASN A 303 22.15 12.47 5.69
N VAL A 304 21.15 13.15 6.28
CA VAL A 304 20.62 12.78 7.60
C VAL A 304 19.31 12.00 7.47
N PHE A 305 18.34 12.49 6.69
CA PHE A 305 17.09 11.78 6.40
C PHE A 305 17.28 10.70 5.32
N THR A 306 18.31 9.87 5.47
CA THR A 306 18.64 8.75 4.59
C THR A 306 18.62 7.44 5.37
N ALA A 307 18.25 6.34 4.71
CA ALA A 307 18.23 5.01 5.34
C ALA A 307 19.60 4.61 5.91
N SER A 308 20.69 4.96 5.20
CA SER A 308 22.07 4.74 5.63
C SER A 308 22.45 5.49 6.92
N SER A 309 21.76 6.59 7.22
CA SER A 309 21.95 7.37 8.44
C SER A 309 20.94 7.02 9.53
N GLY A 310 20.18 5.94 9.34
CA GLY A 310 19.21 5.41 10.30
C GLY A 310 17.83 6.06 10.22
N SER A 311 17.51 6.81 9.17
CA SER A 311 16.14 7.28 8.90
C SER A 311 15.25 6.14 8.44
N ARG A 312 14.17 5.90 9.17
CA ARG A 312 13.14 4.90 8.92
C ARG A 312 11.98 5.46 8.09
N ARG A 313 12.22 6.52 7.33
CA ARG A 313 11.20 7.14 6.48
C ARG A 313 10.55 6.15 5.52
N LEU A 314 11.34 5.26 4.93
CA LEU A 314 10.84 4.22 4.02
C LEU A 314 10.01 3.14 4.74
N GLU A 315 10.09 3.08 6.07
CA GLU A 315 9.27 2.22 6.93
C GLU A 315 8.01 2.96 7.41
N GLY A 316 7.71 4.15 6.87
CA GLY A 316 6.53 4.94 7.24
C GLY A 316 6.66 5.68 8.58
N VAL A 317 7.84 5.66 9.22
CA VAL A 317 8.10 6.36 10.48
C VAL A 317 8.13 7.88 10.25
N PRO A 318 7.32 8.68 10.98
CA PRO A 318 7.35 10.14 10.90
C PRO A 318 8.76 10.72 11.10
N GLN A 319 9.14 11.64 10.20
CA GLN A 319 10.44 12.32 10.23
C GLN A 319 10.24 13.76 10.70
N LEU A 320 10.91 14.15 11.79
CA LEU A 320 10.79 15.48 12.39
C LEU A 320 12.12 16.22 12.35
N LEU A 321 12.10 17.49 11.94
CA LEU A 321 13.24 18.39 11.97
C LEU A 321 12.93 19.58 12.86
N ILE A 322 13.67 19.73 13.96
CA ILE A 322 13.59 20.90 14.85
C ILE A 322 14.76 21.83 14.49
N LEU A 323 14.45 22.95 13.83
CA LEU A 323 15.41 23.98 13.43
C LEU A 323 15.44 25.10 14.47
N LEU A 324 16.60 25.35 15.06
CA LEU A 324 16.85 26.50 15.96
C LEU A 324 17.70 27.54 15.21
N SER A 325 17.09 28.64 14.78
CA SER A 325 17.73 29.68 13.98
C SER A 325 17.86 31.00 14.73
N GLY A 326 19.07 31.57 14.81
CA GLY A 326 19.34 32.82 15.52
C GLY A 326 19.36 34.05 14.61
N GLY A 327 19.21 33.88 13.30
CA GLY A 327 19.31 34.96 12.33
C GLY A 327 18.64 34.64 11.00
N ARG A 328 18.65 35.61 10.09
CA ARG A 328 18.19 35.44 8.70
C ARG A 328 19.26 34.73 7.88
N SER A 329 18.85 33.78 7.05
CA SER A 329 19.75 33.10 6.11
C SER A 329 20.24 34.05 5.02
N VAL A 330 21.47 33.83 4.54
CA VAL A 330 22.00 34.57 3.38
C VAL A 330 21.84 33.82 2.06
N ASP A 331 21.46 32.55 2.11
CA ASP A 331 21.21 31.68 0.95
C ASP A 331 19.71 31.35 0.78
N ASN A 332 19.37 30.68 -0.33
CA ASN A 332 18.00 30.29 -0.63
C ASN A 332 17.56 29.13 0.29
N VAL A 333 16.54 29.38 1.10
CA VAL A 333 15.93 28.39 2.01
C VAL A 333 14.69 27.70 1.43
N ASP A 334 14.02 28.29 0.44
CA ASP A 334 12.73 27.83 -0.07
C ASP A 334 12.86 26.48 -0.78
N THR A 335 13.83 26.36 -1.69
CA THR A 335 14.07 25.12 -2.44
C THR A 335 14.39 23.93 -1.55
N PRO A 336 15.36 24.00 -0.61
CA PRO A 336 15.65 22.88 0.27
C PRO A 336 14.54 22.62 1.31
N ALA A 337 13.82 23.65 1.77
CA ALA A 337 12.67 23.47 2.66
C ALA A 337 11.51 22.76 1.98
N SER A 338 11.13 23.17 0.76
CA SER A 338 10.10 22.47 -0.03
C SER A 338 10.47 21.03 -0.30
N ALA A 339 11.74 20.77 -0.65
CA ALA A 339 12.21 19.41 -0.86
C ALA A 339 12.11 18.55 0.41
N LEU A 340 12.39 19.10 1.61
CA LEU A 340 12.19 18.37 2.86
C LEU A 340 10.71 18.08 3.13
N LYS A 341 9.80 19.02 2.83
CA LYS A 341 8.34 18.82 2.98
C LYS A 341 7.80 17.78 2.01
N GLU A 342 8.24 17.80 0.76
CA GLU A 342 7.93 16.78 -0.26
C GLU A 342 8.41 15.39 0.16
N LEU A 343 9.50 15.33 0.92
CA LEU A 343 10.02 14.09 1.52
C LEU A 343 9.26 13.65 2.79
N GLY A 344 8.16 14.32 3.15
CA GLY A 344 7.37 14.00 4.33
C GLY A 344 8.02 14.40 5.67
N VAL A 345 9.02 15.29 5.64
CA VAL A 345 9.65 15.80 6.87
C VAL A 345 8.83 16.94 7.47
N LEU A 346 8.49 16.80 8.75
CA LEU A 346 7.80 17.81 9.53
C LEU A 346 8.82 18.75 10.17
N VAL A 347 8.95 19.94 9.58
CA VAL A 347 9.90 20.96 10.03
C VAL A 347 9.24 21.91 11.05
N PHE A 348 9.83 22.01 12.23
CA PHE A 348 9.50 22.96 13.29
C PHE A 348 10.61 24.03 13.35
N GLY A 349 10.30 25.24 12.90
CA GLY A 349 11.22 26.38 12.96
C GLY A 349 11.09 27.14 14.28
N ILE A 350 12.18 27.31 15.01
CA ILE A 350 12.24 28.07 16.26
C ILE A 350 13.24 29.21 16.09
N GLY A 351 12.75 30.45 16.21
CA GLY A 351 13.52 31.66 15.99
C GLY A 351 13.57 32.63 17.15
N THR A 352 14.65 33.42 17.26
CA THR A 352 14.72 34.57 18.19
C THR A 352 14.21 35.85 17.53
N ARG A 353 14.19 36.99 18.25
CA ARG A 353 13.88 38.32 17.66
C ARG A 353 14.77 38.71 16.47
N SER A 354 15.95 38.12 16.35
CA SER A 354 16.91 38.37 15.27
C SER A 354 16.67 37.50 14.04
N SER A 355 15.79 36.50 14.14
CA SER A 355 15.39 35.65 13.03
C SER A 355 14.28 36.30 12.18
N ASP A 356 14.20 35.92 10.91
CA ASP A 356 13.12 36.35 10.02
C ASP A 356 11.93 35.37 10.18
N SER A 357 10.83 35.86 10.76
CA SER A 357 9.64 35.05 11.01
C SER A 357 8.96 34.55 9.73
N ARG A 358 9.02 35.30 8.63
CA ARG A 358 8.48 34.86 7.33
C ARG A 358 9.38 33.81 6.70
N GLU A 359 10.68 33.90 6.89
CA GLU A 359 11.62 32.85 6.50
C GLU A 359 11.34 31.55 7.27
N LEU A 360 11.18 31.62 8.59
CA LEU A 360 10.85 30.46 9.41
C LEU A 360 9.49 29.85 9.07
N GLN A 361 8.47 30.65 8.82
CA GLN A 361 7.16 30.17 8.36
C GLN A 361 7.24 29.43 7.01
N ARG A 362 8.09 29.91 6.09
CA ARG A 362 8.31 29.23 4.80
C ARG A 362 9.13 27.95 4.95
N ILE A 363 10.05 27.89 5.91
CA ILE A 363 10.83 26.68 6.21
C ILE A 363 9.97 25.62 6.92
N SER A 364 9.17 26.01 7.89
CA SER A 364 8.30 25.12 8.68
C SER A 364 7.27 24.39 7.82
N HIS A 365 6.91 23.16 8.22
CA HIS A 365 5.95 22.35 7.48
C HIS A 365 4.59 23.06 7.35
N ASP A 366 4.08 23.56 8.47
CA ASP A 366 2.95 24.49 8.54
C ASP A 366 3.45 25.84 9.10
N PRO A 367 2.95 27.00 8.62
CA PRO A 367 3.32 28.31 9.17
C PRO A 367 3.12 28.44 10.69
N SER A 368 2.16 27.72 11.27
CA SER A 368 1.91 27.67 12.72
C SER A 368 3.00 26.94 13.51
N TYR A 369 3.83 26.12 12.85
CA TYR A 369 4.98 25.44 13.46
C TYR A 369 6.23 26.33 13.52
N ALA A 370 6.16 27.55 12.99
CA ALA A 370 7.17 28.57 13.22
C ALA A 370 6.95 29.25 14.58
N LEU A 371 7.71 28.80 15.59
CA LEU A 371 7.70 29.33 16.94
C LEU A 371 8.74 30.45 17.08
N SER A 372 8.44 31.45 17.89
CA SER A 372 9.37 32.53 18.19
C SER A 372 9.53 32.72 19.70
N VAL A 373 10.77 32.92 20.12
CA VAL A 373 11.16 33.29 21.48
C VAL A 373 11.88 34.63 21.46
N SER A 374 11.95 35.30 22.60
CA SER A 374 12.67 36.57 22.71
C SER A 374 14.18 36.37 22.52
N ASP A 375 14.73 35.38 23.23
CA ASP A 375 16.11 34.91 23.16
C ASP A 375 16.13 33.39 23.39
N PHE A 376 17.23 32.70 23.07
CA PHE A 376 17.33 31.25 23.29
C PHE A 376 17.25 30.85 24.78
N THR A 377 17.54 31.77 25.70
CA THR A 377 17.30 31.55 27.13
C THR A 377 15.81 31.33 27.48
N ASP A 378 14.89 31.77 26.62
CA ASP A 378 13.44 31.61 26.80
C ASP A 378 12.85 30.36 26.14
N LEU A 379 13.68 29.49 25.52
CA LEU A 379 13.25 28.22 24.94
C LEU A 379 12.38 27.34 25.88
N PRO A 380 12.57 27.31 27.21
CA PRO A 380 11.69 26.57 28.11
C PRO A 380 10.20 26.97 28.02
N SER A 381 9.89 28.22 27.64
CA SER A 381 8.51 28.71 27.54
C SER A 381 7.70 28.04 26.42
N ILE A 382 8.36 27.61 25.36
CA ILE A 382 7.74 26.93 24.21
C ILE A 382 7.91 25.41 24.29
N GLN A 383 8.57 24.88 25.31
CA GLN A 383 8.89 23.46 25.42
C GLN A 383 7.63 22.59 25.41
N GLN A 384 6.63 22.95 26.21
CA GLN A 384 5.35 22.22 26.24
C GLN A 384 4.60 22.33 24.92
N GLN A 385 4.58 23.51 24.31
CA GLN A 385 3.95 23.71 23.00
C GLN A 385 4.62 22.86 21.91
N LEU A 386 5.96 22.83 21.86
CA LEU A 386 6.71 22.00 20.93
C LEU A 386 6.47 20.51 21.19
N LEU A 387 6.53 20.07 22.45
CA LEU A 387 6.30 18.68 22.82
C LEU A 387 4.87 18.25 22.46
N SER A 388 3.86 19.06 22.77
CA SER A 388 2.49 18.81 22.34
C SER A 388 2.36 18.76 20.82
N SER A 389 3.05 19.61 20.07
CA SER A 389 3.04 19.54 18.61
C SER A 389 3.76 18.31 18.07
N VAL A 390 4.90 17.91 18.66
CA VAL A 390 5.68 16.71 18.32
C VAL A 390 4.92 15.43 18.68
N GLU A 391 4.16 15.44 19.78
CA GLU A 391 3.32 14.34 20.25
C GLU A 391 2.01 14.24 19.47
N ALA A 392 1.43 15.38 19.07
CA ALA A 392 0.25 15.46 18.21
C ALA A 392 0.56 15.10 16.74
N VAL A 393 1.83 14.95 16.36
CA VAL A 393 2.21 14.23 15.13
C VAL A 393 1.85 12.76 15.32
N VAL A 394 0.60 12.45 15.05
CA VAL A 394 0.11 11.12 14.70
C VAL A 394 -0.07 11.17 13.19
N ILE A 395 0.91 10.64 12.46
CA ILE A 395 0.57 10.12 11.14
C ILE A 395 -0.15 8.82 11.48
N ASP A 396 -1.46 8.76 11.22
CA ASP A 396 -2.14 7.47 11.17
C ASP A 396 -1.28 6.56 10.30
N VAL A 397 -0.78 5.46 10.85
CA VAL A 397 -0.39 4.32 10.00
C VAL A 397 -1.72 3.74 9.52
N THR A 398 -2.38 4.46 8.63
CA THR A 398 -3.30 3.86 7.69
C THR A 398 -2.39 3.14 6.70
N PRO A 399 -2.41 1.79 6.60
CA PRO A 399 -2.05 1.20 5.32
C PRO A 399 -2.90 1.93 4.29
N GLU A 400 -2.29 2.55 3.28
CA GLU A 400 -2.91 3.42 2.29
C GLU A 400 -4.40 3.10 2.06
N SER A 401 -5.29 3.77 2.81
CA SER A 401 -6.75 3.76 2.73
C SER A 401 -7.33 4.48 3.94
N PRO A 402 -7.72 5.76 3.84
CA PRO A 402 -8.63 6.34 4.82
C PRO A 402 -10.02 5.77 4.55
N THR A 403 -10.45 4.78 5.34
CA THR A 403 -11.89 4.50 5.47
C THR A 403 -12.47 5.57 6.39
N VAL A 404 -12.72 6.74 5.82
CA VAL A 404 -13.65 7.70 6.43
C VAL A 404 -15.02 7.04 6.35
N LEU A 405 -15.65 6.77 7.49
CA LEU A 405 -17.09 6.57 7.54
C LEU A 405 -17.77 7.91 7.22
N VAL A 406 -17.84 8.26 5.93
CA VAL A 406 -18.74 9.30 5.45
C VAL A 406 -20.08 8.62 5.19
N ASP A 407 -21.06 9.11 5.91
CA ASP A 407 -22.49 9.00 5.65
C ASP A 407 -22.79 8.88 4.14
N HIS A 408 -23.33 7.73 3.73
CA HIS A 408 -23.77 7.47 2.36
C HIS A 408 -25.00 8.35 2.08
N ASP A 409 -24.80 9.59 1.61
CA ASP A 409 -25.92 10.26 0.92
C ASP A 409 -25.65 11.39 -0.07
N THR A 410 -24.42 11.77 -0.46
CA THR A 410 -24.24 12.62 -1.67
C THR A 410 -22.90 12.38 -2.37
N ALA A 411 -22.92 12.00 -3.65
CA ALA A 411 -21.70 11.86 -4.47
C ALA A 411 -20.99 13.21 -4.64
N ARG A 412 -19.88 13.43 -3.90
CA ARG A 412 -19.04 14.65 -3.95
C ARG A 412 -18.24 14.71 -5.26
N LYS A 413 -18.10 15.89 -5.86
CA LYS A 413 -17.31 16.11 -7.10
C LYS A 413 -16.54 17.44 -7.09
N ASP A 414 -15.37 17.46 -7.71
CA ASP A 414 -14.62 18.70 -7.99
C ASP A 414 -14.67 19.01 -9.49
N VAL A 415 -15.27 20.14 -9.86
CA VAL A 415 -15.56 20.49 -11.27
C VAL A 415 -14.82 21.77 -11.66
N VAL A 416 -13.91 21.68 -12.63
CA VAL A 416 -13.19 22.83 -13.19
C VAL A 416 -13.71 23.12 -14.60
N PHE A 417 -14.15 24.36 -14.84
CA PHE A 417 -14.49 24.84 -16.19
C PHE A 417 -13.28 25.53 -16.82
N LEU A 418 -12.88 25.08 -18.00
CA LEU A 418 -11.82 25.70 -18.79
C LEU A 418 -12.41 26.31 -20.07
N LEU A 419 -12.56 27.63 -20.07
CA LEU A 419 -13.31 28.39 -21.08
C LEU A 419 -12.38 29.12 -22.05
N ASP A 420 -12.56 28.89 -23.35
CA ASP A 420 -11.90 29.66 -24.40
C ASP A 420 -12.36 31.14 -24.38
N GLY A 421 -11.45 32.03 -23.97
CA GLY A 421 -11.60 33.48 -23.95
C GLY A 421 -10.94 34.19 -25.13
N SER A 422 -10.56 33.45 -26.17
CA SER A 422 -9.95 34.03 -27.37
C SER A 422 -10.94 34.91 -28.15
N ASP A 423 -10.45 35.75 -29.05
CA ASP A 423 -11.33 36.65 -29.83
C ASP A 423 -12.40 35.90 -30.64
N GLY A 424 -12.16 34.63 -30.98
CA GLY A 424 -13.10 33.77 -31.71
C GLY A 424 -14.39 33.47 -30.94
N THR A 425 -14.37 33.59 -29.61
CA THR A 425 -15.54 33.31 -28.76
C THR A 425 -16.32 34.55 -28.35
N ARG A 426 -15.94 35.76 -28.78
CA ARG A 426 -16.54 37.01 -28.30
C ARG A 426 -18.07 37.03 -28.38
N ASN A 427 -18.63 36.57 -29.49
CA ASN A 427 -20.09 36.52 -29.70
C ASN A 427 -20.75 35.31 -29.02
N GLY A 428 -20.00 34.20 -28.84
CA GLY A 428 -20.48 32.97 -28.20
C GLY A 428 -20.27 32.91 -26.68
N PHE A 429 -19.48 33.83 -26.11
CA PHE A 429 -19.13 33.84 -24.69
C PHE A 429 -20.34 33.98 -23.75
N PRO A 430 -21.37 34.79 -24.06
CA PRO A 430 -22.60 34.78 -23.27
C PRO A 430 -23.22 33.39 -23.16
N ALA A 431 -23.25 32.62 -24.26
CA ALA A 431 -23.79 31.26 -24.25
C ALA A 431 -22.92 30.28 -23.45
N MET A 432 -21.58 30.42 -23.49
CA MET A 432 -20.66 29.64 -22.65
C MET A 432 -20.86 29.94 -21.16
N ARG A 433 -21.01 31.21 -20.79
CA ARG A 433 -21.29 31.64 -19.42
C ARG A 433 -22.63 31.08 -18.93
N ASP A 434 -23.67 31.21 -19.75
CA ASP A 434 -25.01 30.71 -19.40
C ASP A 434 -25.02 29.17 -19.31
N PHE A 435 -24.18 28.48 -20.08
CA PHE A 435 -23.97 27.03 -19.94
C PHE A 435 -23.33 26.66 -18.60
N VAL A 436 -22.29 27.38 -18.16
CA VAL A 436 -21.69 27.18 -16.82
C VAL A 436 -22.73 27.38 -15.73
N GLN A 437 -23.58 28.41 -15.82
CA GLN A 437 -24.67 28.64 -14.86
C GLN A 437 -25.60 27.43 -14.77
N ARG A 438 -26.06 26.92 -15.91
CA ARG A 438 -26.98 25.77 -15.95
C ARG A 438 -26.36 24.49 -15.39
N VAL A 439 -25.05 24.28 -15.59
CA VAL A 439 -24.34 23.14 -14.97
C VAL A 439 -24.27 23.33 -13.44
N VAL A 440 -23.86 24.51 -12.97
CA VAL A 440 -23.77 24.83 -11.53
C VAL A 440 -25.12 24.74 -10.82
N GLU A 441 -26.22 25.11 -11.50
CA GLU A 441 -27.58 24.93 -10.98
C GLU A 441 -27.91 23.46 -10.67
N LYS A 442 -27.39 22.53 -11.47
CA LYS A 442 -27.59 21.08 -11.30
C LYS A 442 -26.64 20.43 -10.30
N LEU A 443 -25.48 21.04 -10.01
CA LEU A 443 -24.53 20.55 -9.01
C LEU A 443 -25.02 20.76 -7.58
N ASN A 444 -24.61 19.91 -6.65
CA ASN A 444 -24.91 20.03 -5.22
C ASN A 444 -23.77 20.76 -4.50
N VAL A 445 -23.61 22.06 -4.76
CA VAL A 445 -22.48 22.85 -4.25
C VAL A 445 -22.56 23.06 -2.72
N GLY A 446 -21.43 22.85 -2.03
CA GLY A 446 -21.28 23.01 -0.58
C GLY A 446 -19.83 22.78 -0.12
N GLY A 447 -19.45 23.27 1.08
CA GLY A 447 -18.08 23.10 1.63
C GLY A 447 -17.59 21.64 1.66
N ASP A 448 -18.50 20.71 2.01
CA ASP A 448 -18.28 19.26 2.03
C ASP A 448 -18.97 18.53 0.87
N LYS A 449 -19.51 19.25 -0.11
CA LYS A 449 -20.26 18.70 -1.26
C LYS A 449 -19.53 18.96 -2.58
N ASP A 450 -20.20 19.36 -3.66
CA ASP A 450 -19.52 19.68 -4.92
C ASP A 450 -18.75 21.00 -4.84
N ARG A 451 -17.55 21.05 -5.44
CA ARG A 451 -16.72 22.26 -5.57
C ARG A 451 -16.57 22.64 -7.03
N VAL A 452 -16.49 23.95 -7.31
CA VAL A 452 -16.40 24.47 -8.68
C VAL A 452 -15.27 25.49 -8.81
N SER A 453 -14.56 25.46 -9.92
CA SER A 453 -13.61 26.49 -10.35
C SER A 453 -13.87 26.89 -11.80
N VAL A 454 -13.57 28.14 -12.15
CA VAL A 454 -13.67 28.64 -13.52
C VAL A 454 -12.36 29.30 -13.93
N VAL A 455 -11.82 28.85 -15.06
CA VAL A 455 -10.59 29.36 -15.69
C VAL A 455 -10.92 29.80 -17.10
N GLN A 456 -10.51 31.01 -17.49
CA GLN A 456 -10.57 31.47 -18.87
C GLN A 456 -9.17 31.48 -19.48
N TYR A 457 -9.02 31.02 -20.73
CA TYR A 457 -7.72 30.95 -21.40
C TYR A 457 -7.73 31.53 -22.82
N GLY A 458 -6.57 31.99 -23.26
CA GLY A 458 -6.30 32.43 -24.63
C GLY A 458 -4.81 32.30 -24.89
N ARG A 459 -4.09 33.44 -24.89
CA ARG A 459 -2.62 33.44 -24.83
C ARG A 459 -2.13 32.98 -23.46
N ASP A 460 -2.76 33.53 -22.43
CA ASP A 460 -2.48 33.33 -21.01
C ASP A 460 -3.75 32.78 -20.33
N GLN A 461 -3.61 32.28 -19.10
CA GLN A 461 -4.69 31.73 -18.29
C GLN A 461 -5.06 32.70 -17.16
N GLU A 462 -6.36 32.90 -16.93
CA GLU A 462 -6.88 33.59 -15.76
C GLU A 462 -7.80 32.67 -14.97
N VAL A 463 -7.48 32.46 -13.70
CA VAL A 463 -8.38 31.83 -12.74
C VAL A 463 -9.33 32.91 -12.21
N HIS A 464 -10.63 32.74 -12.42
CA HIS A 464 -11.62 33.62 -11.81
C HIS A 464 -11.84 33.26 -10.33
N PHE A 465 -11.81 31.98 -10.01
CA PHE A 465 -11.81 31.46 -8.63
C PHE A 465 -11.37 29.99 -8.58
N TYR A 466 -10.77 29.58 -7.46
CA TYR A 466 -10.32 28.21 -7.19
C TYR A 466 -11.43 27.37 -6.52
N LEU A 467 -11.21 26.04 -6.41
CA LEU A 467 -12.21 25.10 -5.87
C LEU A 467 -12.58 25.38 -4.40
N ASN A 468 -11.67 25.98 -3.63
CA ASN A 468 -11.87 26.37 -2.24
C ASN A 468 -12.29 27.84 -2.04
N THR A 469 -12.54 28.60 -3.11
CA THR A 469 -12.84 30.04 -2.99
C THR A 469 -14.27 30.31 -2.51
N TYR A 470 -15.26 29.57 -3.00
CA TYR A 470 -16.68 29.75 -2.66
C TYR A 470 -17.30 28.44 -2.22
N SER A 471 -18.10 28.49 -1.14
CA SER A 471 -18.75 27.31 -0.55
C SER A 471 -20.26 27.26 -0.82
N THR A 472 -20.86 28.31 -1.39
CA THR A 472 -22.30 28.36 -1.68
C THR A 472 -22.60 28.46 -3.18
N LYS A 473 -23.69 27.82 -3.62
CA LYS A 473 -24.16 27.88 -5.01
C LYS A 473 -24.47 29.32 -5.45
N GLY A 474 -25.04 30.13 -4.55
CA GLY A 474 -25.42 31.52 -4.83
C GLY A 474 -24.21 32.37 -5.23
N ASP A 475 -23.14 32.32 -4.42
CA ASP A 475 -21.91 33.09 -4.67
C ASP A 475 -21.28 32.72 -6.01
N ILE A 476 -21.23 31.43 -6.32
CA ILE A 476 -20.69 30.93 -7.59
C ILE A 476 -21.53 31.46 -8.77
N LEU A 477 -22.86 31.38 -8.69
CA LEU A 477 -23.74 31.87 -9.75
C LEU A 477 -23.61 33.39 -9.94
N ASP A 478 -23.45 34.16 -8.87
CA ASP A 478 -23.27 35.61 -8.93
C ASP A 478 -21.95 36.01 -9.61
N ILE A 479 -20.86 35.32 -9.28
CA ILE A 479 -19.57 35.52 -9.96
C ILE A 479 -19.63 35.09 -11.42
N VAL A 480 -20.25 33.93 -11.71
CA VAL A 480 -20.40 33.43 -13.09
C VAL A 480 -21.22 34.40 -13.94
N ARG A 481 -22.30 34.99 -13.41
CA ARG A 481 -23.09 36.05 -14.10
C ARG A 481 -22.23 37.25 -14.50
N GLY A 482 -21.25 37.60 -13.66
CA GLY A 482 -20.34 38.72 -13.86
C GLY A 482 -19.18 38.45 -14.83
N LEU A 483 -18.97 37.21 -15.30
CA LEU A 483 -17.83 36.87 -16.16
C LEU A 483 -17.85 37.68 -17.46
N ARG A 484 -16.70 38.27 -17.80
CA ARG A 484 -16.48 39.06 -19.01
C ARG A 484 -15.49 38.35 -19.92
N HIS A 485 -15.70 38.48 -21.23
CA HIS A 485 -14.79 37.95 -22.24
C HIS A 485 -13.43 38.67 -22.16
N ARG A 486 -12.34 37.92 -21.96
CA ARG A 486 -10.99 38.48 -21.77
C ARG A 486 -10.30 39.01 -23.03
N ARG A 487 -10.62 38.49 -24.21
CA ARG A 487 -9.85 38.69 -25.46
C ARG A 487 -8.42 38.14 -25.35
N GLY A 488 -7.94 37.51 -26.41
CA GLY A 488 -6.61 36.89 -26.39
C GLY A 488 -6.31 36.07 -27.64
N ARG A 489 -5.09 36.17 -28.15
CA ARG A 489 -4.53 35.34 -29.24
C ARG A 489 -3.03 35.14 -29.03
N PRO A 490 -2.44 34.00 -29.39
CA PRO A 490 -3.07 32.80 -29.96
C PRO A 490 -3.88 32.00 -28.92
N LEU A 491 -4.60 30.96 -29.36
CA LEU A 491 -5.32 30.03 -28.48
C LEU A 491 -4.36 28.91 -28.05
N ASN A 492 -3.93 28.91 -26.78
CA ASN A 492 -2.97 27.96 -26.22
C ASN A 492 -3.67 26.99 -25.25
N THR A 493 -4.41 26.03 -25.80
CA THR A 493 -5.13 25.01 -25.03
C THR A 493 -4.17 24.12 -24.25
N GLY A 494 -3.00 23.79 -24.80
CA GLY A 494 -2.01 22.94 -24.13
C GLY A 494 -1.47 23.57 -22.86
N ALA A 495 -1.00 24.81 -22.94
CA ALA A 495 -0.56 25.59 -21.78
C ALA A 495 -1.69 25.76 -20.76
N ALA A 496 -2.94 25.92 -21.21
CA ALA A 496 -4.08 26.05 -20.33
C ALA A 496 -4.40 24.76 -19.55
N LEU A 497 -4.31 23.61 -20.21
CA LEU A 497 -4.45 22.30 -19.59
C LEU A 497 -3.32 22.05 -18.58
N GLN A 498 -2.08 22.38 -18.94
CA GLN A 498 -0.94 22.29 -18.01
C GLN A 498 -1.16 23.18 -16.78
N TYR A 499 -1.58 24.42 -17.00
CA TYR A 499 -1.83 25.37 -15.92
C TYR A 499 -2.91 24.87 -14.95
N VAL A 500 -4.01 24.31 -15.47
CA VAL A 500 -5.09 23.74 -14.65
C VAL A 500 -4.59 22.57 -13.80
N ARG A 501 -3.76 21.69 -14.37
CA ARG A 501 -3.10 20.60 -13.61
C ARG A 501 -2.23 21.15 -12.49
N ASP A 502 -1.35 22.09 -12.82
CA ASP A 502 -0.27 22.53 -11.92
C ASP A 502 -0.77 23.54 -10.85
N ASN A 503 -1.91 24.20 -11.08
CA ASN A 503 -2.37 25.32 -10.22
C ASN A 503 -3.82 25.19 -9.72
N VAL A 504 -4.70 24.42 -10.37
CA VAL A 504 -6.12 24.36 -10.02
C VAL A 504 -6.51 23.01 -9.42
N PHE A 505 -6.05 21.90 -10.02
CA PHE A 505 -6.18 20.54 -9.46
C PHE A 505 -5.10 20.24 -8.41
N THR A 506 -4.87 21.18 -7.49
CA THR A 506 -3.92 21.03 -6.39
C THR A 506 -4.64 21.13 -5.06
N ALA A 507 -4.10 20.46 -4.03
CA ALA A 507 -4.66 20.51 -2.68
C ALA A 507 -4.74 21.96 -2.15
N SER A 508 -3.72 22.78 -2.43
CA SER A 508 -3.68 24.21 -2.08
C SER A 508 -4.80 25.03 -2.71
N SER A 509 -5.31 24.59 -3.87
CA SER A 509 -6.40 25.23 -4.60
C SER A 509 -7.77 24.60 -4.35
N GLY A 510 -7.85 23.65 -3.40
CA GLY A 510 -9.09 23.04 -2.93
C GLY A 510 -9.47 21.72 -3.59
N SER A 511 -8.59 21.12 -4.41
CA SER A 511 -8.79 19.79 -4.98
C SER A 511 -8.72 18.72 -3.89
N ARG A 512 -9.69 17.80 -3.92
CA ARG A 512 -9.81 16.65 -3.02
C ARG A 512 -9.49 15.34 -3.73
N SER A 513 -8.62 15.38 -4.73
CA SER A 513 -8.15 14.19 -5.45
C SER A 513 -7.55 13.14 -4.51
N GLN A 514 -6.83 13.60 -3.48
CA GLN A 514 -6.23 12.76 -2.43
C GLN A 514 -7.27 12.14 -1.47
N GLU A 515 -8.48 12.70 -1.39
CA GLU A 515 -9.60 12.14 -0.63
C GLU A 515 -10.46 11.17 -1.47
N GLY A 516 -10.00 10.83 -2.68
CA GLY A 516 -10.75 10.00 -3.62
C GLY A 516 -11.97 10.69 -4.26
N VAL A 517 -12.10 12.02 -4.12
CA VAL A 517 -13.19 12.77 -4.75
C VAL A 517 -12.94 12.87 -6.26
N PRO A 518 -13.90 12.50 -7.12
CA PRO A 518 -13.77 12.61 -8.58
C PRO A 518 -13.44 14.02 -9.04
N GLN A 519 -12.39 14.13 -9.86
CA GLN A 519 -11.94 15.38 -10.48
C GLN A 519 -12.44 15.45 -11.92
N MET A 520 -13.13 16.53 -12.29
CA MET A 520 -13.70 16.71 -13.62
C MET A 520 -13.30 18.03 -14.24
N LEU A 521 -12.82 17.98 -15.48
CA LEU A 521 -12.51 19.14 -16.30
C LEU A 521 -13.52 19.26 -17.44
N ILE A 522 -14.20 20.41 -17.53
CA ILE A 522 -15.11 20.73 -18.63
C ILE A 522 -14.45 21.77 -19.53
N LEU A 523 -13.94 21.32 -20.68
CA LEU A 523 -13.27 22.15 -21.69
C LEU A 523 -14.26 22.67 -22.73
N LEU A 524 -14.35 23.99 -22.90
CA LEU A 524 -15.04 24.63 -24.02
C LEU A 524 -14.02 25.32 -24.92
N SER A 525 -13.85 24.84 -26.16
CA SER A 525 -12.84 25.35 -27.11
C SER A 525 -13.43 25.66 -28.49
N SER A 526 -13.09 26.82 -29.08
CA SER A 526 -13.63 27.27 -30.38
C SER A 526 -12.71 27.10 -31.58
N GLY A 527 -11.48 26.64 -31.36
CA GLY A 527 -10.49 26.49 -32.41
C GLY A 527 -9.45 25.45 -32.07
N ARG A 528 -8.58 25.14 -33.02
CA ARG A 528 -7.41 24.31 -32.75
C ARG A 528 -6.41 25.07 -31.93
N SER A 529 -5.76 24.37 -31.01
CA SER A 529 -4.66 24.86 -30.23
C SER A 529 -3.47 25.24 -31.11
N ASN A 530 -2.76 26.28 -30.69
CA ASN A 530 -1.52 26.72 -31.32
C ASN A 530 -0.27 26.08 -30.69
N ASP A 531 -0.46 25.30 -29.62
CA ASP A 531 0.56 24.59 -28.87
C ASP A 531 0.19 23.11 -28.70
N ASN A 532 1.13 22.32 -28.16
CA ASN A 532 0.94 20.89 -27.99
C ASN A 532 -0.04 20.60 -26.84
N VAL A 533 -1.15 19.95 -27.15
CA VAL A 533 -2.16 19.51 -26.16
C VAL A 533 -1.90 18.11 -25.62
N ASP A 534 -1.14 17.26 -26.32
CA ASP A 534 -1.06 15.83 -26.00
C ASP A 534 -0.35 15.59 -24.65
N ILE A 535 0.78 16.26 -24.39
CA ILE A 535 1.54 16.15 -23.12
C ILE A 535 0.67 16.54 -21.89
N PRO A 536 0.07 17.74 -21.84
CA PRO A 536 -0.71 18.13 -20.67
C PRO A 536 -2.02 17.35 -20.51
N VAL A 537 -2.63 16.89 -21.61
CA VAL A 537 -3.83 16.04 -21.56
C VAL A 537 -3.51 14.66 -20.99
N SER A 538 -2.45 14.01 -21.46
CA SER A 538 -2.05 12.70 -20.95
C SER A 538 -1.79 12.78 -19.46
N ALA A 539 -1.06 13.80 -19.01
CA ALA A 539 -0.80 13.96 -17.58
C ALA A 539 -2.04 14.25 -16.73
N LEU A 540 -3.02 15.00 -17.25
CA LEU A 540 -4.31 15.20 -16.57
C LEU A 540 -5.12 13.90 -16.47
N LYS A 541 -5.15 13.10 -17.55
CA LYS A 541 -5.82 11.80 -17.57
C LYS A 541 -5.16 10.81 -16.61
N GLU A 542 -3.83 10.77 -16.60
CA GLU A 542 -3.02 9.96 -15.68
C GLU A 542 -3.23 10.38 -14.22
N SER A 543 -3.46 11.67 -13.93
CA SER A 543 -3.81 12.14 -12.59
C SER A 543 -5.28 11.89 -12.20
N GLY A 544 -6.00 11.06 -12.95
CA GLY A 544 -7.39 10.69 -12.66
C GLY A 544 -8.44 11.77 -12.95
N VAL A 545 -8.10 12.80 -13.74
CA VAL A 545 -9.06 13.85 -14.12
C VAL A 545 -9.90 13.38 -15.32
N LEU A 546 -11.22 13.38 -15.16
CA LEU A 546 -12.16 13.11 -16.24
C LEU A 546 -12.40 14.37 -17.06
N ILE A 547 -12.01 14.33 -18.33
CA ILE A 547 -12.09 15.48 -19.24
C ILE A 547 -13.31 15.33 -20.14
N PHE A 548 -14.24 16.28 -20.01
CA PHE A 548 -15.39 16.48 -20.88
C PHE A 548 -15.13 17.65 -21.80
N GLY A 549 -15.53 17.54 -23.07
CA GLY A 549 -15.16 18.50 -24.09
C GLY A 549 -16.36 18.97 -24.91
N ILE A 550 -16.48 20.28 -25.12
CA ILE A 550 -17.41 20.85 -26.11
C ILE A 550 -16.62 21.70 -27.10
N GLY A 551 -16.63 21.25 -28.35
CA GLY A 551 -15.99 21.94 -29.47
C GLY A 551 -16.99 22.48 -30.47
N ASN A 552 -16.55 23.40 -31.32
CA ASN A 552 -17.27 23.78 -32.54
C ASN A 552 -16.71 23.01 -33.75
N ARG A 553 -17.18 23.36 -34.97
CA ARG A 553 -16.69 22.74 -36.22
C ARG A 553 -15.16 22.73 -36.38
N ASN A 554 -14.45 23.70 -35.80
CA ASN A 554 -13.00 23.85 -35.95
C ASN A 554 -12.19 23.11 -34.88
N SER A 555 -12.75 22.90 -33.69
CA SER A 555 -12.09 22.24 -32.56
C SER A 555 -12.58 20.83 -32.27
N SER A 556 -13.71 20.39 -32.85
CA SER A 556 -14.36 19.10 -32.51
C SER A 556 -13.42 17.88 -32.52
N LYS A 557 -12.56 17.75 -33.54
CA LYS A 557 -11.57 16.65 -33.63
C LYS A 557 -10.50 16.73 -32.55
N GLU A 558 -10.11 17.94 -32.15
CA GLU A 558 -9.11 18.11 -31.09
C GLU A 558 -9.73 17.89 -29.72
N VAL A 559 -10.92 18.47 -29.47
CA VAL A 559 -11.69 18.26 -28.25
C VAL A 559 -12.03 16.77 -28.05
N GLN A 560 -12.34 16.03 -29.11
CA GLN A 560 -12.55 14.57 -29.04
C GLN A 560 -11.27 13.80 -28.65
N ARG A 561 -10.09 14.25 -29.07
CA ARG A 561 -8.81 13.67 -28.62
C ARG A 561 -8.49 14.04 -27.17
N ILE A 562 -8.84 15.26 -26.76
CA ILE A 562 -8.62 15.76 -25.40
C ILE A 562 -9.54 15.05 -24.39
N ALA A 563 -10.79 14.79 -24.74
CA ALA A 563 -11.75 14.12 -23.87
C ALA A 563 -11.26 12.75 -23.38
N SER A 564 -11.60 12.37 -22.14
CA SER A 564 -11.19 11.08 -21.56
C SER A 564 -11.82 9.89 -22.27
N ASP A 565 -13.04 10.05 -22.77
CA ASP A 565 -13.71 9.11 -23.66
C ASP A 565 -14.28 9.88 -24.87
N PRO A 566 -14.23 9.35 -26.10
CA PRO A 566 -14.81 10.00 -27.27
C PRO A 566 -16.30 10.39 -27.08
N SER A 567 -17.07 9.65 -26.28
CA SER A 567 -18.46 9.94 -25.94
C SER A 567 -18.63 11.17 -25.01
N PHE A 568 -17.59 11.56 -24.28
CA PHE A 568 -17.56 12.76 -23.44
C PHE A 568 -17.28 14.05 -24.23
N SER A 569 -17.08 13.92 -25.55
CA SER A 569 -16.97 15.05 -26.47
C SER A 569 -18.30 15.34 -27.15
N GLN A 570 -18.70 16.61 -27.18
CA GLN A 570 -19.82 17.10 -27.98
C GLN A 570 -19.33 18.15 -28.98
N SER A 571 -20.00 18.21 -30.13
CA SER A 571 -19.73 19.20 -31.16
C SER A 571 -20.98 20.03 -31.42
N VAL A 572 -20.83 21.35 -31.43
CA VAL A 572 -21.85 22.32 -31.87
C VAL A 572 -21.41 23.02 -33.14
N SER A 573 -22.32 23.64 -33.88
CA SER A 573 -21.93 24.48 -35.03
C SER A 573 -21.33 25.79 -34.52
N GLU A 574 -22.02 26.45 -33.60
CA GLU A 574 -21.56 27.62 -32.85
C GLU A 574 -21.94 27.51 -31.37
N PHE A 575 -21.30 28.26 -30.47
CA PHE A 575 -21.61 28.18 -29.04
C PHE A 575 -23.01 28.69 -28.67
N SER A 576 -23.67 29.47 -29.55
CA SER A 576 -25.10 29.77 -29.41
C SER A 576 -25.96 28.51 -29.39
N ASP A 577 -25.49 27.41 -29.99
CA ASP A 577 -26.21 26.14 -30.08
C ASP A 577 -25.93 25.19 -28.91
N LEU A 578 -25.18 25.63 -27.89
CA LEU A 578 -24.93 24.85 -26.66
C LEU A 578 -26.19 24.21 -26.04
N PRO A 579 -27.39 24.85 -26.05
CA PRO A 579 -28.62 24.20 -25.60
C PRO A 579 -28.95 22.89 -26.31
N SER A 580 -28.56 22.71 -27.58
CA SER A 580 -28.89 21.51 -28.38
C SER A 580 -28.16 20.24 -27.92
N VAL A 581 -26.98 20.39 -27.31
CA VAL A 581 -26.16 19.28 -26.82
C VAL A 581 -26.28 19.09 -25.30
N GLN A 582 -27.06 19.95 -24.65
CA GLN A 582 -27.09 20.09 -23.20
C GLN A 582 -27.62 18.83 -22.49
N ASP A 583 -28.74 18.27 -22.94
CA ASP A 583 -29.32 17.08 -22.30
C ASP A 583 -28.41 15.85 -22.44
N LYS A 584 -27.78 15.71 -23.61
CA LYS A 584 -26.81 14.65 -23.86
C LYS A 584 -25.54 14.83 -23.04
N PHE A 585 -25.08 16.08 -22.89
CA PHE A 585 -23.94 16.43 -22.05
C PHE A 585 -24.25 16.17 -20.57
N PHE A 586 -25.41 16.59 -20.08
CA PHE A 586 -25.85 16.32 -18.70
C PHE A 586 -26.03 14.84 -18.44
N SER A 587 -26.59 14.09 -19.39
CA SER A 587 -26.62 12.64 -19.30
C SER A 587 -25.20 12.10 -19.12
N SER A 588 -24.24 12.49 -19.96
CA SER A 588 -22.84 12.04 -19.86
C SER A 588 -22.16 12.48 -18.54
N LEU A 589 -22.37 13.71 -18.08
CA LEU A 589 -21.76 14.27 -16.87
C LEU A 589 -22.33 13.65 -15.58
N PHE A 590 -23.63 13.30 -15.58
CA PHE A 590 -24.34 12.84 -14.37
C PHE A 590 -24.67 11.33 -14.35
N THR A 591 -24.56 10.62 -15.48
CA THR A 591 -24.69 9.14 -15.55
C THR A 591 -23.37 8.39 -15.45
N VAL A 592 -22.24 9.09 -15.56
CA VAL A 592 -20.94 8.55 -15.15
C VAL A 592 -21.03 8.25 -13.65
N HIS A 593 -21.44 7.03 -13.36
CA HIS A 593 -21.15 6.40 -12.09
C HIS A 593 -19.63 6.27 -12.10
N VAL A 594 -18.97 7.03 -11.24
CA VAL A 594 -17.71 6.57 -10.68
C VAL A 594 -18.10 5.34 -9.87
N GLY A 595 -18.30 4.22 -10.57
CA GLY A 595 -18.18 2.92 -9.96
C GLY A 595 -16.82 2.99 -9.30
N ALA A 596 -16.78 2.75 -8.01
CA ALA A 596 -15.56 2.35 -7.36
C ALA A 596 -15.10 1.05 -8.06
N THR A 597 -14.48 1.16 -9.23
CA THR A 597 -13.20 0.54 -9.43
C THR A 597 -12.38 1.00 -8.25
N THR A 598 -12.39 0.18 -7.20
CA THR A 598 -11.23 0.02 -6.36
C THR A 598 -10.08 -0.10 -7.34
N ILE A 599 -9.38 1.02 -7.53
CA ILE A 599 -7.99 0.98 -7.92
C ILE A 599 -7.38 0.25 -6.72
N SER A 600 -7.32 -1.08 -6.78
CA SER A 600 -6.32 -1.82 -6.01
C SER A 600 -5.04 -1.04 -6.25
N PRO A 601 -4.28 -0.64 -5.20
CA PRO A 601 -3.13 0.23 -5.36
C PRO A 601 -2.23 -0.42 -6.40
N THR A 602 -2.32 0.08 -7.62
CA THR A 602 -1.28 -0.12 -8.59
C THR A 602 -0.24 0.78 -8.00
N VAL A 603 0.77 0.17 -7.40
CA VAL A 603 2.03 0.83 -7.06
C VAL A 603 2.25 1.84 -8.18
N ILE A 604 2.00 3.12 -7.91
CA ILE A 604 2.46 4.18 -8.77
C ILE A 604 3.96 4.13 -8.50
N VAL A 605 4.64 3.28 -9.25
CA VAL A 605 6.07 3.43 -9.45
C VAL A 605 6.15 4.82 -10.05
N ASP A 606 6.56 5.78 -9.24
CA ASP A 606 6.96 7.08 -9.74
C ASP A 606 8.08 6.81 -10.76
N LEU A 607 7.73 6.84 -12.04
CA LEU A 607 8.68 6.57 -13.13
C LEU A 607 9.73 7.68 -13.25
N SER A 608 9.56 8.81 -12.54
CA SER A 608 10.61 9.81 -12.37
C SER A 608 11.65 9.43 -11.31
N ILE A 609 11.36 8.41 -10.48
CA ILE A 609 12.26 7.77 -9.49
C ILE A 609 12.73 6.38 -9.96
N ALA A 610 12.13 5.79 -11.01
CA ALA A 610 12.50 4.46 -11.50
C ALA A 610 13.98 4.37 -11.90
N ARG A 611 14.79 3.78 -11.00
CA ARG A 611 16.19 3.40 -11.25
C ARG A 611 16.22 2.44 -12.43
N LYS A 612 17.09 2.67 -13.42
CA LYS A 612 17.34 1.73 -14.53
C LYS A 612 18.84 1.55 -14.75
N ASP A 613 19.25 0.35 -15.14
CA ASP A 613 20.60 0.08 -15.60
C ASP A 613 20.58 -0.09 -17.12
N VAL A 614 21.09 0.92 -17.85
CA VAL A 614 21.01 1.00 -19.31
C VAL A 614 22.38 0.70 -19.93
N VAL A 615 22.45 -0.37 -20.71
CA VAL A 615 23.66 -0.76 -21.45
C VAL A 615 23.43 -0.48 -22.94
N PHE A 616 24.32 0.28 -23.56
CA PHE A 616 24.37 0.44 -25.01
C PHE A 616 25.39 -0.53 -25.60
N LEU A 617 24.93 -1.42 -26.47
CA LEU A 617 25.79 -2.36 -27.21
C LEU A 617 25.83 -1.95 -28.68
N LEU A 618 26.98 -1.42 -29.11
CA LEU A 618 27.16 -0.75 -30.39
C LEU A 618 27.98 -1.61 -31.35
N ASP A 619 27.47 -1.82 -32.56
CA ASP A 619 28.24 -2.42 -33.65
C ASP A 619 29.41 -1.52 -34.05
N GLY A 620 30.62 -1.92 -33.62
CA GLY A 620 31.88 -1.29 -33.92
C GLY A 620 32.62 -1.94 -35.10
N SER A 621 31.97 -2.79 -35.90
CA SER A 621 32.61 -3.45 -37.04
C SER A 621 33.01 -2.47 -38.15
N ASP A 622 33.91 -2.87 -39.05
CA ASP A 622 34.32 -2.01 -40.17
C ASP A 622 33.14 -1.54 -41.05
N GLY A 623 32.01 -2.25 -41.06
CA GLY A 623 30.81 -1.90 -41.82
C GLY A 623 30.12 -0.63 -41.32
N THR A 624 30.28 -0.28 -40.04
CA THR A 624 29.60 0.87 -39.43
C THR A 624 30.46 2.12 -39.32
N ARG A 625 31.70 2.10 -39.83
CA ARG A 625 32.67 3.20 -39.66
C ARG A 625 32.12 4.56 -40.07
N ASN A 626 31.37 4.63 -41.17
CA ASN A 626 30.80 5.87 -41.67
C ASN A 626 29.55 6.34 -40.90
N GLY A 627 28.84 5.42 -40.23
CA GLY A 627 27.62 5.71 -39.46
C GLY A 627 27.84 5.81 -37.95
N PHE A 628 29.09 5.65 -37.50
CA PHE A 628 29.46 5.71 -36.08
C PHE A 628 29.22 7.08 -35.42
N PRO A 629 29.46 8.22 -36.09
CA PRO A 629 29.08 9.52 -35.54
C PRO A 629 27.60 9.59 -35.15
N GLU A 630 26.71 9.07 -36.00
CA GLU A 630 25.27 9.06 -35.78
C GLU A 630 24.87 8.16 -34.61
N MET A 631 25.49 6.97 -34.49
CA MET A 631 25.27 6.08 -33.35
C MET A 631 25.71 6.73 -32.03
N ARG A 632 26.88 7.36 -32.01
CA ARG A 632 27.40 8.07 -30.84
C ARG A 632 26.48 9.22 -30.43
N ASP A 633 26.06 10.03 -31.40
CA ASP A 633 25.17 11.17 -31.16
C ASP A 633 23.78 10.69 -30.67
N PHE A 634 23.30 9.54 -31.15
CA PHE A 634 22.07 8.92 -30.66
C PHE A 634 22.19 8.47 -29.19
N VAL A 635 23.28 7.79 -28.81
CA VAL A 635 23.54 7.43 -27.40
C VAL A 635 23.55 8.68 -26.52
N GLN A 636 24.22 9.75 -26.96
CA GLN A 636 24.23 11.02 -26.23
C GLN A 636 22.80 11.55 -26.00
N ARG A 637 21.97 11.61 -27.05
CA ARG A 637 20.59 12.11 -26.96
C ARG A 637 19.71 11.27 -26.03
N VAL A 638 19.92 9.96 -25.98
CA VAL A 638 19.18 9.08 -25.05
C VAL A 638 19.66 9.33 -23.61
N VAL A 639 20.97 9.38 -23.37
CA VAL A 639 21.55 9.66 -22.03
C VAL A 639 21.11 11.02 -21.49
N GLU A 640 20.98 12.04 -22.34
CA GLU A 640 20.47 13.35 -21.95
C GLU A 640 19.06 13.29 -21.33
N LYS A 641 18.25 12.30 -21.74
CA LYS A 641 16.89 12.06 -21.21
C LYS A 641 16.85 11.16 -19.97
N LEU A 642 17.92 10.41 -19.68
CA LEU A 642 18.04 9.60 -18.47
C LEU A 642 18.36 10.46 -17.25
N THR A 643 18.07 9.99 -16.05
CA THR A 643 18.43 10.68 -14.80
C THR A 643 19.63 9.99 -14.16
N VAL A 644 20.82 10.16 -14.76
CA VAL A 644 22.05 9.47 -14.32
C VAL A 644 22.46 9.89 -12.91
N GLY A 645 22.76 8.91 -12.05
CA GLY A 645 23.15 9.12 -10.66
C GLY A 645 23.48 7.82 -9.93
N GLU A 646 24.29 7.88 -8.86
CA GLU A 646 24.71 6.70 -8.07
C GLU A 646 23.52 5.83 -7.61
N ASN A 647 22.44 6.49 -7.17
CA ASN A 647 21.17 5.89 -6.76
C ASN A 647 20.02 6.15 -7.75
N ARG A 648 20.33 6.53 -9.00
CA ARG A 648 19.35 6.78 -10.08
C ARG A 648 19.66 5.92 -11.29
N ASP A 649 19.64 6.43 -12.52
CA ASP A 649 20.00 5.63 -13.69
C ASP A 649 21.52 5.39 -13.76
N ARG A 650 21.93 4.20 -14.18
CA ARG A 650 23.33 3.86 -14.49
C ARG A 650 23.46 3.54 -15.97
N VAL A 651 24.59 3.90 -16.56
CA VAL A 651 24.83 3.76 -18.00
C VAL A 651 26.15 3.04 -18.23
N SER A 652 26.17 2.13 -19.20
CA SER A 652 27.39 1.50 -19.73
C SER A 652 27.37 1.53 -21.25
N VAL A 653 28.55 1.62 -21.87
CA VAL A 653 28.70 1.54 -23.34
C VAL A 653 29.74 0.49 -23.69
N VAL A 654 29.36 -0.40 -24.60
CA VAL A 654 30.17 -1.49 -25.14
C VAL A 654 30.16 -1.40 -26.65
N GLN A 655 31.33 -1.43 -27.29
CA GLN A 655 31.44 -1.65 -28.74
C GLN A 655 31.78 -3.12 -29.00
N TYR A 656 31.29 -3.70 -30.08
CA TYR A 656 31.65 -5.07 -30.46
C TYR A 656 31.89 -5.22 -31.96
N SER A 657 32.76 -6.14 -32.31
CA SER A 657 32.94 -6.64 -33.68
C SER A 657 33.29 -8.12 -33.60
N ARG A 658 34.57 -8.47 -33.67
CA ARG A 658 35.05 -9.83 -33.38
C ARG A 658 34.96 -10.13 -31.89
N GLU A 659 35.33 -9.14 -31.08
CA GLU A 659 35.35 -9.19 -29.62
C GLU A 659 34.68 -7.93 -29.04
N PRO A 660 34.04 -8.03 -27.86
CA PRO A 660 33.48 -6.88 -27.16
C PRO A 660 34.57 -6.02 -26.51
N GLU A 661 34.37 -4.71 -26.47
CA GLU A 661 35.22 -3.73 -25.79
C GLU A 661 34.32 -2.81 -24.96
N VAL A 662 34.50 -2.87 -23.64
CA VAL A 662 33.78 -2.01 -22.70
C VAL A 662 34.51 -0.67 -22.62
N HIS A 663 33.79 0.42 -22.88
CA HIS A 663 34.35 1.76 -22.67
C HIS A 663 34.22 2.20 -21.21
N PHE A 664 33.11 1.86 -20.57
CA PHE A 664 32.91 2.03 -19.12
C PHE A 664 31.76 1.15 -18.63
N TYR A 665 31.84 0.73 -17.37
CA TYR A 665 30.85 -0.10 -16.68
C TYR A 665 29.77 0.74 -16.01
N LEU A 666 28.67 0.10 -15.55
CA LEU A 666 27.51 0.77 -14.94
C LEU A 666 27.88 1.59 -13.68
N ASN A 667 28.90 1.18 -12.94
CA ASN A 667 29.42 1.86 -11.75
C ASN A 667 30.57 2.85 -12.03
N THR A 668 30.95 3.11 -13.29
CA THR A 668 32.11 3.96 -13.59
C THR A 668 31.82 5.44 -13.35
N TYR A 669 30.63 5.93 -13.74
CA TYR A 669 30.27 7.34 -13.63
C TYR A 669 28.98 7.52 -12.83
N THR A 670 28.97 8.51 -11.94
CA THR A 670 27.81 8.87 -11.12
C THR A 670 27.15 10.18 -11.55
N ARG A 671 27.72 10.89 -12.55
CA ARG A 671 27.18 12.16 -13.06
C ARG A 671 26.91 12.06 -14.56
N LYS A 672 25.81 12.67 -15.00
CA LYS A 672 25.37 12.67 -16.40
C LYS A 672 26.42 13.30 -17.32
N GLU A 673 27.04 14.38 -16.86
CA GLU A 673 28.02 15.15 -17.63
C GLU A 673 29.23 14.29 -18.01
N GLU A 674 29.72 13.46 -17.08
CA GLU A 674 30.86 12.56 -17.32
C GLU A 674 30.54 11.45 -18.33
N VAL A 675 29.32 10.91 -18.29
CA VAL A 675 28.84 9.94 -19.29
C VAL A 675 28.77 10.60 -20.67
N VAL A 676 28.13 11.77 -20.76
CA VAL A 676 27.98 12.51 -22.03
C VAL A 676 29.33 12.91 -22.62
N ASP A 677 30.27 13.39 -21.81
CA ASP A 677 31.60 13.78 -22.26
C ASP A 677 32.42 12.57 -22.74
N THR A 678 32.32 11.43 -22.04
CA THR A 678 32.97 10.18 -22.44
C THR A 678 32.39 9.63 -23.74
N VAL A 679 31.05 9.64 -23.88
CA VAL A 679 30.36 9.25 -25.12
C VAL A 679 30.80 10.11 -26.29
N ARG A 680 30.92 11.44 -26.12
CA ARG A 680 31.40 12.37 -27.16
C ARG A 680 32.79 12.02 -27.67
N GLY A 681 33.64 11.47 -26.81
CA GLY A 681 35.02 11.05 -27.11
C GLY A 681 35.17 9.65 -27.74
N LEU A 682 34.08 8.88 -27.88
CA LEU A 682 34.15 7.52 -28.43
C LEU A 682 34.69 7.52 -29.86
N LYS A 683 35.59 6.56 -30.14
CA LYS A 683 36.14 6.28 -31.45
C LYS A 683 35.63 4.95 -31.95
N HIS A 684 35.40 4.84 -33.26
CA HIS A 684 34.99 3.60 -33.90
C HIS A 684 36.04 2.50 -33.66
N LYS A 685 35.59 1.34 -33.16
CA LYS A 685 36.47 0.22 -32.80
C LYS A 685 37.12 -0.45 -34.01
N GLY A 686 36.37 -0.66 -35.09
CA GLY A 686 36.78 -1.47 -36.24
C GLY A 686 36.78 -2.99 -35.98
N GLY A 687 37.04 -3.74 -37.04
CA GLY A 687 37.22 -5.19 -36.99
C GLY A 687 36.11 -6.02 -37.66
N ARG A 688 36.43 -7.31 -37.90
CA ARG A 688 35.58 -8.32 -38.52
C ARG A 688 35.93 -9.72 -37.96
N PRO A 689 35.02 -10.70 -37.94
CA PRO A 689 33.59 -10.62 -38.30
C PRO A 689 32.76 -9.88 -37.24
N LEU A 690 31.45 -9.69 -37.49
CA LEU A 690 30.49 -9.16 -36.52
C LEU A 690 29.88 -10.32 -35.72
N ASN A 691 30.24 -10.44 -34.45
CA ASN A 691 29.83 -11.53 -33.56
C ASN A 691 28.88 -11.00 -32.47
N THR A 692 27.60 -10.86 -32.82
CA THR A 692 26.55 -10.37 -31.91
C THR A 692 26.29 -11.33 -30.76
N GLY A 693 26.29 -12.65 -31.00
CA GLY A 693 26.05 -13.66 -29.97
C GLY A 693 27.09 -13.62 -28.86
N ALA A 694 28.37 -13.60 -29.21
CA ALA A 694 29.47 -13.46 -28.26
C ALA A 694 29.40 -12.13 -27.49
N ALA A 695 28.94 -11.05 -28.13
CA ALA A 695 28.76 -9.76 -27.46
C ALA A 695 27.61 -9.76 -26.45
N LEU A 696 26.47 -10.38 -26.79
CA LEU A 696 25.35 -10.60 -25.88
C LEU A 696 25.78 -11.44 -24.67
N GLN A 697 26.52 -12.52 -24.91
CA GLN A 697 27.06 -13.36 -23.84
C GLN A 697 28.02 -12.59 -22.93
N TYR A 698 28.90 -11.76 -23.50
CA TYR A 698 29.83 -10.96 -22.71
C TYR A 698 29.10 -9.90 -21.86
N VAL A 699 28.11 -9.22 -22.41
CA VAL A 699 27.29 -8.24 -21.66
C VAL A 699 26.59 -8.93 -20.49
N ARG A 700 26.06 -10.13 -20.71
CA ARG A 700 25.46 -10.97 -19.67
C ARG A 700 26.44 -11.29 -18.54
N ASP A 701 27.62 -11.80 -18.89
CA ASP A 701 28.55 -12.38 -17.93
C ASP A 701 29.37 -11.31 -17.18
N TYR A 702 29.65 -10.17 -17.82
CA TYR A 702 30.60 -9.16 -17.29
C TYR A 702 30.01 -7.78 -17.07
N VAL A 703 29.05 -7.32 -17.89
CA VAL A 703 28.52 -5.94 -17.78
C VAL A 703 27.32 -5.89 -16.83
N TYR A 704 26.45 -6.89 -16.89
CA TYR A 704 25.36 -7.10 -15.92
C TYR A 704 25.78 -7.84 -14.65
N ALA A 705 27.08 -8.01 -14.42
CA ALA A 705 27.60 -8.50 -13.15
C ALA A 705 27.46 -7.44 -12.05
N ALA A 706 27.18 -7.88 -10.81
CA ALA A 706 27.11 -6.99 -9.66
C ALA A 706 28.43 -6.23 -9.43
N SER A 707 29.57 -6.88 -9.69
CA SER A 707 30.92 -6.26 -9.63
C SER A 707 31.11 -5.08 -10.59
N SER A 708 30.32 -5.05 -11.67
CA SER A 708 30.36 -4.01 -12.70
C SER A 708 29.27 -2.96 -12.52
N GLY A 709 28.54 -3.01 -11.39
CA GLY A 709 27.54 -2.01 -11.02
C GLY A 709 26.10 -2.33 -11.39
N SER A 710 25.80 -3.54 -11.88
CA SER A 710 24.42 -3.96 -12.09
C SER A 710 23.69 -4.16 -10.76
N ARG A 711 22.48 -3.62 -10.69
CA ARG A 711 21.55 -3.69 -9.56
C ARG A 711 20.40 -4.66 -9.83
N ARG A 712 20.62 -5.63 -10.71
CA ARG A 712 19.63 -6.67 -11.04
C ARG A 712 19.11 -7.42 -9.81
N LEU A 713 19.99 -7.72 -8.85
CA LEU A 713 19.63 -8.37 -7.59
C LEU A 713 18.85 -7.44 -6.62
N GLU A 714 18.82 -6.14 -6.89
CA GLU A 714 18.00 -5.14 -6.19
C GLU A 714 16.69 -4.85 -6.94
N SER A 715 16.30 -5.71 -7.89
CA SER A 715 15.11 -5.57 -8.73
C SER A 715 15.07 -4.27 -9.55
N VAL A 716 16.24 -3.70 -9.88
CA VAL A 716 16.35 -2.56 -10.80
C VAL A 716 16.23 -3.09 -12.24
N PRO A 717 15.33 -2.53 -13.08
CA PRO A 717 15.21 -2.92 -14.49
C PRO A 717 16.54 -2.82 -15.23
N GLN A 718 16.90 -3.90 -15.93
CA GLN A 718 18.11 -3.99 -16.75
C GLN A 718 17.72 -3.83 -18.22
N ILE A 719 18.24 -2.80 -18.90
CA ILE A 719 17.88 -2.47 -20.28
C ILE A 719 19.09 -2.56 -21.19
N LEU A 720 18.99 -3.31 -22.27
CA LEU A 720 20.01 -3.41 -23.31
C LEU A 720 19.51 -2.77 -24.60
N ILE A 721 20.18 -1.71 -25.06
CA ILE A 721 19.93 -1.09 -26.35
C ILE A 721 21.02 -1.57 -27.32
N LEU A 722 20.64 -2.49 -28.21
CA LEU A 722 21.52 -3.04 -29.24
C LEU A 722 21.38 -2.21 -30.52
N ILE A 723 22.47 -1.57 -30.97
CA ILE A 723 22.51 -0.90 -32.27
C ILE A 723 23.37 -1.76 -33.20
N ASN A 724 22.73 -2.43 -34.14
CA ASN A 724 23.35 -3.41 -35.02
C ASN A 724 23.34 -2.94 -36.48
N GLY A 725 24.48 -2.91 -37.14
CA GLY A 725 24.62 -2.53 -38.55
C GLY A 725 24.66 -3.68 -39.54
N GLY A 726 24.59 -4.94 -39.09
CA GLY A 726 24.70 -6.11 -39.96
C GLY A 726 24.09 -7.39 -39.41
N ARG A 727 24.21 -8.48 -40.17
CA ARG A 727 23.86 -9.83 -39.72
C ARG A 727 25.00 -10.41 -38.88
N SER A 728 24.69 -11.11 -37.80
CA SER A 728 25.71 -11.79 -37.01
C SER A 728 26.34 -12.97 -37.76
N PHE A 729 27.63 -13.23 -37.50
CA PHE A 729 28.37 -14.39 -37.99
C PHE A 729 28.34 -15.59 -37.03
N ASP A 730 27.86 -15.39 -35.80
CA ASP A 730 27.72 -16.42 -34.77
C ASP A 730 26.24 -16.63 -34.38
N ASN A 731 26.00 -17.60 -33.50
CA ASN A 731 24.66 -17.92 -33.02
C ASN A 731 24.23 -16.89 -31.96
N VAL A 732 23.07 -16.24 -32.19
CA VAL A 732 22.49 -15.26 -31.28
C VAL A 732 21.36 -15.82 -30.39
N ASP A 733 20.79 -16.97 -30.74
CA ASP A 733 19.56 -17.50 -30.13
C ASP A 733 19.79 -17.85 -28.65
N GLU A 734 20.87 -18.58 -28.32
CA GLU A 734 21.19 -18.98 -26.95
C GLU A 734 21.61 -17.78 -26.06
N PRO A 735 22.56 -16.91 -26.47
CA PRO A 735 22.90 -15.72 -25.68
C PRO A 735 21.73 -14.75 -25.47
N ALA A 736 20.88 -14.56 -26.49
CA ALA A 736 19.70 -13.71 -26.37
C ALA A 736 18.67 -14.30 -25.41
N SER A 737 18.41 -15.60 -25.49
CA SER A 737 17.48 -16.28 -24.56
C SER A 737 17.97 -16.19 -23.13
N ALA A 738 19.26 -16.43 -22.89
CA ALA A 738 19.84 -16.32 -21.56
C ALA A 738 19.78 -14.88 -20.97
N LEU A 739 19.94 -13.84 -21.80
CA LEU A 739 19.75 -12.45 -21.35
C LEU A 739 18.29 -12.18 -20.97
N LYS A 740 17.33 -12.68 -21.76
CA LYS A 740 15.90 -12.55 -21.46
C LYS A 740 15.52 -13.29 -20.19
N GLU A 741 16.02 -14.50 -20.00
CA GLU A 741 15.84 -15.30 -18.77
C GLU A 741 16.39 -14.61 -17.52
N LEU A 742 17.46 -13.82 -17.67
CA LEU A 742 18.01 -12.99 -16.60
C LEU A 742 17.18 -11.75 -16.28
N GLY A 743 16.13 -11.46 -17.04
CA GLY A 743 15.27 -10.28 -16.87
C GLY A 743 15.83 -9.02 -17.54
N VAL A 744 16.62 -9.16 -18.61
CA VAL A 744 17.13 -8.01 -19.38
C VAL A 744 16.16 -7.65 -20.51
N LEU A 745 15.69 -6.41 -20.51
CA LEU A 745 14.85 -5.82 -21.55
C LEU A 745 15.70 -5.38 -22.75
N VAL A 746 15.75 -6.23 -23.78
CA VAL A 746 16.54 -5.98 -24.99
C VAL A 746 15.73 -5.23 -26.06
N PHE A 747 16.23 -4.08 -26.51
CA PHE A 747 15.73 -3.28 -27.63
C PHE A 747 16.72 -3.34 -28.80
N GLY A 748 16.34 -3.99 -29.89
CA GLY A 748 17.17 -4.08 -31.09
C GLY A 748 16.90 -2.93 -32.04
N ILE A 749 17.94 -2.25 -32.51
CA ILE A 749 17.87 -1.19 -33.53
C ILE A 749 18.74 -1.61 -34.71
N GLY A 750 18.14 -1.78 -35.87
CA GLY A 750 18.82 -2.19 -37.11
C GLY A 750 18.65 -1.21 -38.25
N THR A 751 19.62 -1.18 -39.17
CA THR A 751 19.50 -0.53 -40.49
C THR A 751 19.03 -1.55 -41.53
N ARG A 752 18.96 -1.14 -42.81
CA ARG A 752 18.64 -2.05 -43.94
C ARG A 752 19.61 -3.22 -44.10
N SER A 753 20.85 -3.09 -43.63
CA SER A 753 21.86 -4.15 -43.70
C SER A 753 21.75 -5.16 -42.56
N SER A 754 20.92 -4.89 -41.56
CA SER A 754 20.69 -5.77 -40.42
C SER A 754 19.58 -6.79 -40.72
N ASP A 755 19.70 -8.00 -40.17
CA ASP A 755 18.66 -9.02 -40.31
C ASP A 755 17.52 -8.74 -39.31
N SER A 756 16.35 -8.35 -39.81
CA SER A 756 15.20 -8.00 -38.97
C SER A 756 14.65 -9.19 -38.17
N ARG A 757 14.77 -10.42 -38.67
CA ARG A 757 14.34 -11.62 -37.94
C ARG A 757 15.29 -11.94 -36.82
N GLU A 758 16.59 -11.77 -37.06
CA GLU A 758 17.62 -11.88 -36.03
C GLU A 758 17.38 -10.86 -34.91
N LEU A 759 17.10 -9.60 -35.25
CA LEU A 759 16.79 -8.56 -34.26
C LEU A 759 15.50 -8.82 -33.49
N GLN A 760 14.46 -9.36 -34.13
CA GLN A 760 13.23 -9.78 -33.45
C GLN A 760 13.47 -10.92 -32.45
N LYS A 761 14.35 -11.88 -32.81
CA LYS A 761 14.76 -12.96 -31.91
C LYS A 761 15.58 -12.47 -30.73
N ILE A 762 16.44 -11.47 -30.94
CA ILE A 762 17.28 -10.88 -29.89
C ILE A 762 16.45 -10.00 -28.94
N SER A 763 15.52 -9.21 -29.47
CA SER A 763 14.70 -8.26 -28.70
C SER A 763 13.78 -8.96 -27.71
N TYR A 764 13.54 -8.37 -26.54
CA TYR A 764 12.73 -8.96 -25.47
C TYR A 764 11.32 -9.32 -25.95
N ASP A 765 10.67 -8.38 -26.63
CA ASP A 765 9.48 -8.60 -27.45
C ASP A 765 9.82 -8.33 -28.93
N PRO A 766 9.29 -9.11 -29.90
CA PRO A 766 9.54 -8.86 -31.32
C PRO A 766 9.19 -7.44 -31.79
N SER A 767 8.23 -6.76 -31.15
CA SER A 767 7.87 -5.37 -31.45
C SER A 767 8.92 -4.33 -31.00
N TYR A 768 9.86 -4.73 -30.14
CA TYR A 768 10.97 -3.88 -29.70
C TYR A 768 12.15 -3.89 -30.68
N ALA A 769 12.08 -4.69 -31.75
CA ALA A 769 13.00 -4.62 -32.87
C ALA A 769 12.63 -3.44 -33.78
N LEU A 770 13.29 -2.31 -33.56
CA LEU A 770 13.13 -1.08 -34.34
C LEU A 770 14.04 -1.10 -35.56
N SER A 771 13.54 -0.59 -36.68
CA SER A 771 14.30 -0.51 -37.93
C SER A 771 14.31 0.92 -38.46
N VAL A 772 15.49 1.37 -38.86
CA VAL A 772 15.73 2.62 -39.58
C VAL A 772 16.27 2.33 -40.98
N SER A 773 16.14 3.26 -41.91
CA SER A 773 16.71 3.05 -43.25
C SER A 773 18.23 3.15 -43.20
N GLU A 774 18.76 4.21 -42.60
CA GLU A 774 20.19 4.45 -42.38
C GLU A 774 20.42 4.99 -40.96
N PHE A 775 21.67 5.00 -40.47
CA PHE A 775 21.99 5.53 -39.14
C PHE A 775 21.65 7.03 -38.98
N THR A 776 21.60 7.78 -40.07
CA THR A 776 21.14 9.19 -40.07
C THR A 776 19.70 9.37 -39.62
N ASP A 777 18.88 8.30 -39.68
CA ASP A 777 17.46 8.33 -39.30
C ASP A 777 17.23 7.92 -37.83
N LEU A 778 18.29 7.57 -37.07
CA LEU A 778 18.20 7.24 -35.65
C LEU A 778 17.42 8.28 -34.81
N PRO A 779 17.51 9.61 -35.06
CA PRO A 779 16.70 10.59 -34.33
C PRO A 779 15.19 10.36 -34.44
N ASN A 780 14.70 9.76 -35.54
CA ASN A 780 13.27 9.57 -35.78
C ASN A 780 12.66 8.52 -34.84
N ILE A 781 13.45 7.53 -34.41
CA ILE A 781 12.99 6.46 -33.50
C ILE A 781 13.25 6.79 -32.03
N GLN A 782 13.86 7.93 -31.71
CA GLN A 782 14.22 8.29 -30.33
C GLN A 782 12.98 8.28 -29.41
N GLN A 783 11.87 8.89 -29.83
CA GLN A 783 10.64 8.92 -29.01
C GLN A 783 9.98 7.54 -28.92
N GLN A 784 10.01 6.77 -30.01
CA GLN A 784 9.50 5.40 -30.03
C GLN A 784 10.29 4.49 -29.08
N LEU A 785 11.61 4.60 -29.08
CA LEU A 785 12.49 3.88 -28.15
C LEU A 785 12.20 4.28 -26.70
N LEU A 786 12.15 5.58 -26.39
CA LEU A 786 11.89 6.05 -25.02
C LEU A 786 10.49 5.62 -24.52
N SER A 787 9.48 5.67 -25.40
CA SER A 787 8.15 5.17 -25.08
C SER A 787 8.13 3.66 -24.86
N ALA A 788 8.80 2.89 -25.74
CA ALA A 788 8.90 1.44 -25.59
C ALA A 788 9.68 1.03 -24.34
N MET A 789 10.76 1.74 -24.00
CA MET A 789 11.52 1.56 -22.76
C MET A 789 10.64 1.81 -21.53
N ASN A 790 9.88 2.91 -21.51
CA ASN A 790 9.01 3.20 -20.37
C ASN A 790 7.86 2.18 -20.26
N THR A 791 7.21 1.83 -21.38
CA THR A 791 6.15 0.81 -21.40
C THR A 791 6.69 -0.56 -20.99
N ALA A 792 7.87 -0.96 -21.46
CA ALA A 792 8.48 -2.24 -21.11
C ALA A 792 8.90 -2.27 -19.64
N VAL A 793 9.44 -1.17 -19.11
CA VAL A 793 9.75 -1.05 -17.68
C VAL A 793 8.47 -1.12 -16.87
N ILE A 794 7.39 -0.43 -17.26
CA ILE A 794 6.09 -0.56 -16.60
C ILE A 794 5.62 -2.01 -16.69
N GLN A 795 5.62 -2.65 -17.86
CA GLN A 795 5.21 -4.04 -18.01
C GLN A 795 6.08 -5.02 -17.19
N ASP A 796 7.38 -4.78 -17.07
CA ASP A 796 8.31 -5.60 -16.28
C ASP A 796 8.18 -5.32 -14.76
N THR A 797 7.82 -4.09 -14.37
CA THR A 797 7.65 -3.65 -12.97
C THR A 797 6.21 -3.84 -12.46
N THR A 798 5.20 -3.91 -13.34
CA THR A 798 3.77 -4.04 -13.02
C THR A 798 3.12 -5.31 -13.56
N ILE A 799 3.81 -6.08 -14.41
CA ILE A 799 3.40 -7.42 -14.87
C ILE A 799 4.65 -8.31 -14.95
N GLN A 800 5.18 -8.74 -13.80
CA GLN A 800 5.60 -10.14 -13.79
C GLN A 800 4.34 -10.94 -14.16
N ALA A 801 4.37 -11.67 -15.28
CA ALA A 801 3.35 -12.69 -15.52
C ALA A 801 3.20 -13.46 -14.21
N PRO A 802 1.96 -13.64 -13.70
CA PRO A 802 1.77 -14.15 -12.35
C PRO A 802 2.55 -15.45 -12.21
N ARG A 803 3.49 -15.50 -11.26
CA ARG A 803 4.18 -16.74 -10.93
C ARG A 803 3.18 -17.56 -10.12
N ARG A 804 2.76 -18.72 -10.61
CA ARG A 804 1.88 -19.63 -9.85
C ARG A 804 2.41 -21.04 -9.91
N ASP A 805 2.24 -21.78 -8.82
CA ASP A 805 2.44 -23.23 -8.81
C ASP A 805 1.05 -23.89 -8.79
N VAL A 806 0.65 -24.46 -9.92
CA VAL A 806 -0.69 -25.02 -10.15
C VAL A 806 -0.65 -26.53 -10.11
N VAL A 807 -1.32 -27.14 -9.13
CA VAL A 807 -1.41 -28.59 -8.96
C VAL A 807 -2.83 -29.05 -9.30
N PHE A 808 -2.95 -29.97 -10.25
CA PHE A 808 -4.21 -30.68 -10.52
C PHE A 808 -4.26 -31.99 -9.75
N LEU A 809 -5.28 -32.17 -8.92
CA LEU A 809 -5.54 -33.39 -8.18
C LEU A 809 -6.80 -34.07 -8.72
N LEU A 810 -6.63 -35.17 -9.45
CA LEU A 810 -7.66 -35.81 -10.25
C LEU A 810 -8.15 -37.11 -9.62
N ASP A 811 -9.47 -37.25 -9.44
CA ASP A 811 -10.10 -38.51 -9.07
C ASP A 811 -9.92 -39.55 -10.19
N GLY A 812 -9.01 -40.50 -9.94
CA GLY A 812 -8.71 -41.64 -10.80
C GLY A 812 -9.40 -42.92 -10.35
N SER A 813 -10.44 -42.87 -9.50
CA SER A 813 -11.17 -44.05 -9.06
C SER A 813 -11.96 -44.72 -10.19
N ASP A 814 -12.36 -45.98 -10.01
CA ASP A 814 -13.15 -46.69 -11.04
C ASP A 814 -14.46 -45.98 -11.42
N GLY A 815 -15.00 -45.12 -10.54
CA GLY A 815 -16.22 -44.35 -10.78
C GLY A 815 -16.07 -43.25 -11.83
N THR A 816 -14.85 -42.77 -12.10
CA THR A 816 -14.59 -41.66 -13.03
C THR A 816 -14.10 -42.12 -14.40
N ARG A 817 -14.03 -43.43 -14.66
CA ARG A 817 -13.43 -43.99 -15.88
C ARG A 817 -14.04 -43.43 -17.18
N SER A 818 -15.36 -43.23 -17.22
CA SER A 818 -16.05 -42.64 -18.37
C SER A 818 -15.83 -41.13 -18.51
N GLY A 819 -15.66 -40.41 -17.40
CA GLY A 819 -15.46 -38.95 -17.36
C GLY A 819 -13.99 -38.51 -17.45
N PHE A 820 -13.04 -39.43 -17.28
CA PHE A 820 -11.60 -39.12 -17.28
C PHE A 820 -11.10 -38.44 -18.57
N PRO A 821 -11.57 -38.79 -19.79
CA PRO A 821 -11.23 -38.03 -20.99
C PRO A 821 -11.57 -36.54 -20.87
N ALA A 822 -12.73 -36.20 -20.27
CA ALA A 822 -13.15 -34.81 -20.07
C ALA A 822 -12.29 -34.10 -19.02
N MET A 823 -11.88 -34.79 -17.94
CA MET A 823 -10.91 -34.23 -16.97
C MET A 823 -9.58 -33.90 -17.64
N ARG A 824 -9.06 -34.81 -18.48
CA ARG A 824 -7.80 -34.63 -19.20
C ARG A 824 -7.88 -33.44 -20.15
N ASP A 825 -8.97 -33.32 -20.90
CA ASP A 825 -9.18 -32.21 -21.83
C ASP A 825 -9.34 -30.89 -21.08
N PHE A 826 -9.97 -30.90 -19.91
CA PHE A 826 -10.06 -29.73 -19.03
C PHE A 826 -8.69 -29.26 -18.54
N VAL A 827 -7.83 -30.18 -18.06
CA VAL A 827 -6.44 -29.84 -17.68
C VAL A 827 -5.68 -29.24 -18.86
N GLN A 828 -5.81 -29.78 -20.08
CA GLN A 828 -5.17 -29.20 -21.27
C GLN A 828 -5.61 -27.77 -21.51
N ARG A 829 -6.93 -27.49 -21.48
CA ARG A 829 -7.47 -26.15 -21.70
C ARG A 829 -7.03 -25.14 -20.65
N VAL A 830 -6.93 -25.54 -19.38
CA VAL A 830 -6.41 -24.64 -18.34
C VAL A 830 -4.90 -24.42 -18.54
N VAL A 831 -4.12 -25.45 -18.85
CA VAL A 831 -2.67 -25.28 -19.13
C VAL A 831 -2.41 -24.43 -20.38
N GLU A 832 -3.30 -24.45 -21.37
CA GLU A 832 -3.22 -23.58 -22.55
C GLU A 832 -3.29 -22.09 -22.19
N THR A 833 -4.03 -21.71 -21.16
CA THR A 833 -4.14 -20.31 -20.69
C THR A 833 -3.02 -19.89 -19.76
N LEU A 834 -2.35 -20.82 -19.09
CA LEU A 834 -1.21 -20.54 -18.19
C LEU A 834 0.04 -20.08 -18.96
N SER A 835 0.87 -19.26 -18.35
CA SER A 835 2.16 -18.83 -18.90
C SER A 835 3.28 -19.71 -18.35
N VAL A 836 3.39 -20.95 -18.82
CA VAL A 836 4.37 -21.92 -18.30
C VAL A 836 5.78 -21.61 -18.78
N ASP A 837 6.69 -21.39 -17.84
CA ASP A 837 8.13 -21.14 -18.04
C ASP A 837 8.88 -21.33 -16.71
N GLU A 838 10.21 -21.43 -16.73
CA GLU A 838 11.04 -21.71 -15.53
C GLU A 838 10.81 -20.69 -14.40
N ASN A 839 10.59 -19.43 -14.79
CA ASN A 839 10.34 -18.29 -13.91
C ASN A 839 8.89 -17.77 -13.94
N LYS A 840 7.94 -18.52 -14.53
CA LYS A 840 6.51 -18.15 -14.61
C LYS A 840 5.63 -19.22 -13.98
N ASP A 841 4.57 -19.72 -14.63
CA ASP A 841 3.72 -20.78 -14.06
C ASP A 841 4.42 -22.14 -14.08
N ARG A 842 4.25 -22.92 -13.01
CA ARG A 842 4.64 -24.35 -12.94
C ARG A 842 3.40 -25.20 -12.74
N VAL A 843 3.38 -26.40 -13.31
CA VAL A 843 2.22 -27.30 -13.25
C VAL A 843 2.62 -28.69 -12.78
N ALA A 844 1.83 -29.27 -11.88
CA ALA A 844 1.92 -30.68 -11.49
C ALA A 844 0.56 -31.37 -11.65
N VAL A 845 0.58 -32.69 -11.88
CA VAL A 845 -0.65 -33.50 -11.98
C VAL A 845 -0.51 -34.74 -11.11
N VAL A 846 -1.51 -34.96 -10.25
CA VAL A 846 -1.62 -36.13 -9.37
C VAL A 846 -2.96 -36.81 -9.62
N GLN A 847 -2.97 -38.13 -9.78
CA GLN A 847 -4.20 -38.92 -9.77
C GLN A 847 -4.35 -39.66 -8.44
N TYR A 848 -5.56 -39.79 -7.90
CA TYR A 848 -5.79 -40.51 -6.65
C TYR A 848 -7.01 -41.44 -6.70
N SER A 849 -6.96 -42.52 -5.91
CA SER A 849 -8.11 -43.34 -5.57
C SER A 849 -7.92 -43.86 -4.15
N ARG A 850 -7.44 -45.11 -3.97
CA ARG A 850 -6.98 -45.63 -2.68
C ARG A 850 -5.71 -44.92 -2.24
N ASP A 851 -4.78 -44.77 -3.18
CA ASP A 851 -3.47 -44.18 -2.98
C ASP A 851 -3.24 -43.08 -4.03
N PRO A 852 -2.63 -41.95 -3.70
CA PRO A 852 -2.24 -40.92 -4.65
C PRO A 852 -1.03 -41.36 -5.49
N ALA A 853 -0.95 -40.88 -6.74
CA ALA A 853 0.17 -41.12 -7.64
C ALA A 853 0.44 -39.86 -8.49
N ALA A 854 1.59 -39.22 -8.23
CA ALA A 854 2.09 -38.13 -9.06
C ALA A 854 2.37 -38.64 -10.48
N GLN A 855 1.80 -37.95 -11.47
CA GLN A 855 2.13 -38.17 -12.88
C GLN A 855 3.39 -37.39 -13.25
N PHE A 856 3.51 -36.18 -12.71
CA PHE A 856 4.72 -35.34 -12.73
C PHE A 856 4.61 -34.23 -11.67
N TYR A 857 5.76 -33.70 -11.24
CA TYR A 857 5.91 -32.66 -10.22
C TYR A 857 6.13 -31.26 -10.85
N LEU A 858 6.13 -30.21 -10.04
CA LEU A 858 6.22 -28.81 -10.49
C LEU A 858 7.55 -28.49 -11.20
N ASN A 859 8.61 -29.24 -10.91
CA ASN A 859 9.93 -29.12 -11.54
C ASN A 859 10.20 -30.17 -12.63
N THR A 860 9.21 -30.97 -13.04
CA THR A 860 9.45 -32.03 -14.04
C THR A 860 9.56 -31.50 -15.46
N TYR A 861 8.77 -30.48 -15.81
CA TYR A 861 8.76 -29.88 -17.15
C TYR A 861 8.82 -28.36 -17.04
N THR A 862 9.60 -27.73 -17.91
CA THR A 862 9.77 -26.26 -17.94
C THR A 862 9.00 -25.61 -19.09
N THR A 863 8.54 -26.38 -20.08
CA THR A 863 7.81 -25.84 -21.24
C THR A 863 6.34 -26.28 -21.29
N LYS A 864 5.46 -25.38 -21.73
CA LYS A 864 4.03 -25.68 -21.95
C LYS A 864 3.82 -26.91 -22.86
N GLY A 865 4.63 -27.03 -23.91
CA GLY A 865 4.50 -28.11 -24.90
C GLY A 865 4.70 -29.50 -24.30
N GLU A 866 5.68 -29.67 -23.43
CA GLU A 866 5.95 -30.94 -22.74
C GLU A 866 4.80 -31.33 -21.79
N ILE A 867 4.25 -30.35 -21.07
CA ILE A 867 3.11 -30.56 -20.18
C ILE A 867 1.89 -31.00 -20.98
N LEU A 868 1.53 -30.28 -22.06
CA LEU A 868 0.38 -30.63 -22.90
C LEU A 868 0.54 -32.01 -23.55
N ASN A 869 1.73 -32.35 -24.02
CA ASN A 869 2.00 -33.67 -24.60
C ASN A 869 1.89 -34.79 -23.56
N THR A 870 2.38 -34.56 -22.33
CA THR A 870 2.28 -35.54 -21.24
C THR A 870 0.83 -35.70 -20.76
N VAL A 871 0.10 -34.60 -20.58
CA VAL A 871 -1.31 -34.61 -20.20
C VAL A 871 -2.15 -35.37 -21.23
N ARG A 872 -1.89 -35.18 -22.54
CA ARG A 872 -2.57 -35.93 -23.62
C ARG A 872 -2.39 -37.45 -23.49
N GLY A 873 -1.26 -37.90 -22.97
CA GLY A 873 -0.93 -39.31 -22.75
C GLY A 873 -1.47 -39.92 -21.45
N LEU A 874 -2.09 -39.14 -20.56
CA LEU A 874 -2.58 -39.64 -19.27
C LEU A 874 -3.61 -40.75 -19.43
N ARG A 875 -3.41 -41.83 -18.67
CA ARG A 875 -4.32 -42.96 -18.56
C ARG A 875 -5.01 -42.93 -17.20
N HIS A 876 -6.28 -43.33 -17.19
CA HIS A 876 -7.07 -43.45 -15.96
C HIS A 876 -6.40 -44.45 -15.00
N LYS A 877 -6.19 -44.03 -13.75
CA LYS A 877 -5.48 -44.81 -12.73
C LYS A 877 -6.25 -46.06 -12.25
N GLY A 878 -7.56 -45.95 -12.09
CA GLY A 878 -8.40 -46.99 -11.50
C GLY A 878 -8.25 -47.14 -9.97
N GLY A 879 -9.13 -47.95 -9.39
CA GLY A 879 -9.04 -48.38 -7.98
C GLY A 879 -10.14 -47.86 -7.07
N ARG A 880 -10.21 -48.47 -5.87
CA ARG A 880 -11.16 -48.19 -4.79
C ARG A 880 -10.51 -48.49 -3.42
N PRO A 881 -10.93 -47.83 -2.33
CA PRO A 881 -11.95 -46.77 -2.24
C PRO A 881 -11.41 -45.39 -2.69
N LEU A 882 -12.24 -44.34 -2.64
CA LEU A 882 -11.84 -42.96 -2.94
C LEU A 882 -11.40 -42.25 -1.64
N ASN A 883 -10.09 -42.02 -1.49
CA ASN A 883 -9.46 -41.42 -0.32
C ASN A 883 -8.95 -40.00 -0.65
N THR A 884 -9.85 -39.02 -0.67
CA THR A 884 -9.53 -37.62 -0.91
C THR A 884 -8.66 -37.03 0.21
N GLY A 885 -8.86 -37.44 1.47
CA GLY A 885 -8.06 -36.96 2.59
C GLY A 885 -6.59 -37.34 2.47
N ALA A 886 -6.30 -38.62 2.20
CA ALA A 886 -4.95 -39.11 1.95
C ALA A 886 -4.30 -38.43 0.73
N ALA A 887 -5.09 -38.12 -0.29
CA ALA A 887 -4.62 -37.41 -1.47
C ALA A 887 -4.23 -35.95 -1.18
N LEU A 888 -5.04 -35.23 -0.39
CA LEU A 888 -4.73 -33.89 0.10
C LEU A 888 -3.46 -33.89 0.97
N GLN A 889 -3.31 -34.89 1.84
CA GLN A 889 -2.09 -35.04 2.64
C GLN A 889 -0.86 -35.30 1.76
N TYR A 890 -0.97 -36.13 0.72
CA TYR A 890 0.13 -36.40 -0.19
C TYR A 890 0.59 -35.16 -0.96
N VAL A 891 -0.33 -34.36 -1.52
CA VAL A 891 0.07 -33.12 -2.22
C VAL A 891 0.75 -32.14 -1.29
N ARG A 892 0.32 -32.06 -0.03
CA ARG A 892 0.98 -31.27 1.02
C ARG A 892 2.42 -31.73 1.25
N ASP A 893 2.60 -33.03 1.50
CA ASP A 893 3.86 -33.58 2.00
C ASP A 893 4.86 -33.86 0.87
N ASN A 894 4.42 -33.97 -0.40
CA ASN A 894 5.26 -34.44 -1.51
C ASN A 894 5.23 -33.56 -2.76
N VAL A 895 4.25 -32.69 -2.96
CA VAL A 895 4.11 -31.88 -4.19
C VAL A 895 4.36 -30.40 -3.92
N PHE A 896 3.75 -29.84 -2.87
CA PHE A 896 3.99 -28.48 -2.39
C PHE A 896 5.25 -28.36 -1.53
N THR A 897 6.33 -29.03 -1.95
CA THR A 897 7.64 -29.01 -1.30
C THR A 897 8.70 -28.46 -2.24
N ALA A 898 9.73 -27.83 -1.67
CA ALA A 898 10.83 -27.24 -2.45
C ALA A 898 11.55 -28.30 -3.33
N SER A 899 11.72 -29.52 -2.81
CA SER A 899 12.31 -30.64 -3.55
C SER A 899 11.51 -31.06 -4.79
N SER A 900 10.21 -30.78 -4.81
CA SER A 900 9.30 -31.11 -5.90
C SER A 900 8.99 -29.90 -6.79
N GLY A 901 9.71 -28.79 -6.60
CA GLY A 901 9.62 -27.58 -7.42
C GLY A 901 8.68 -26.50 -6.93
N SER A 902 8.09 -26.64 -5.74
CA SER A 902 7.26 -25.60 -5.14
C SER A 902 8.10 -24.42 -4.68
N ARG A 903 7.68 -23.22 -5.10
CA ARG A 903 8.27 -21.92 -4.81
C ARG A 903 7.51 -21.19 -3.70
N ARG A 904 6.80 -21.94 -2.84
CA ARG A 904 6.03 -21.39 -1.72
C ARG A 904 6.88 -20.53 -0.77
N LEU A 905 8.12 -20.96 -0.49
CA LEU A 905 9.07 -20.21 0.34
C LEU A 905 9.60 -18.94 -0.35
N GLU A 906 9.41 -18.82 -1.66
CA GLU A 906 9.70 -17.60 -2.43
C GLU A 906 8.48 -16.68 -2.53
N GLY A 907 7.39 -17.00 -1.84
CA GLY A 907 6.14 -16.21 -1.87
C GLY A 907 5.27 -16.45 -3.11
N VAL A 908 5.60 -17.44 -3.95
CA VAL A 908 4.80 -17.76 -5.15
C VAL A 908 3.45 -18.37 -4.74
N PRO A 909 2.30 -17.87 -5.24
CA PRO A 909 0.99 -18.48 -5.01
C PRO A 909 0.92 -19.97 -5.37
N GLN A 910 0.40 -20.76 -4.44
CA GLN A 910 0.22 -22.21 -4.58
C GLN A 910 -1.27 -22.52 -4.78
N LEU A 911 -1.63 -23.11 -5.93
CA LEU A 911 -3.02 -23.41 -6.28
C LEU A 911 -3.23 -24.92 -6.41
N LEU A 912 -4.31 -25.42 -5.82
CA LEU A 912 -4.74 -26.81 -5.94
C LEU A 912 -6.12 -26.87 -6.58
N ILE A 913 -6.22 -27.47 -7.77
CA ILE A 913 -7.49 -27.71 -8.46
C ILE A 913 -7.85 -29.19 -8.27
N LEU A 914 -8.82 -29.45 -7.39
CA LEU A 914 -9.32 -30.78 -7.05
C LEU A 914 -10.53 -31.13 -7.92
N LEU A 915 -10.45 -32.24 -8.68
CA LEU A 915 -11.59 -32.81 -9.40
C LEU A 915 -12.03 -34.09 -8.70
N SER A 916 -13.19 -34.06 -8.03
CA SER A 916 -13.73 -35.19 -7.27
C SER A 916 -15.01 -35.74 -7.91
N GLY A 917 -15.03 -37.04 -8.22
CA GLY A 917 -16.17 -37.73 -8.80
C GLY A 917 -17.13 -38.33 -7.76
N GLY A 918 -16.74 -38.33 -6.47
CA GLY A 918 -17.49 -38.98 -5.41
C GLY A 918 -17.21 -38.40 -4.02
N ARG A 919 -17.92 -38.89 -3.01
CA ARG A 919 -17.65 -38.59 -1.60
C ARG A 919 -16.43 -39.38 -1.11
N SER A 920 -15.57 -38.73 -0.33
CA SER A 920 -14.44 -39.41 0.30
C SER A 920 -14.87 -40.42 1.36
N VAL A 921 -14.11 -41.51 1.52
CA VAL A 921 -14.32 -42.47 2.61
C VAL A 921 -13.47 -42.19 3.85
N ASP A 922 -12.48 -41.31 3.74
CA ASP A 922 -11.56 -40.90 4.81
C ASP A 922 -11.80 -39.45 5.27
N ASN A 923 -11.07 -39.02 6.30
CA ASN A 923 -11.19 -37.66 6.85
C ASN A 923 -10.51 -36.65 5.91
N VAL A 924 -11.30 -35.71 5.38
CA VAL A 924 -10.79 -34.63 4.52
C VAL A 924 -10.48 -33.33 5.28
N ASP A 925 -11.10 -33.12 6.45
CA ASP A 925 -11.05 -31.86 7.18
C ASP A 925 -9.63 -31.53 7.65
N THR A 926 -8.94 -32.51 8.24
CA THR A 926 -7.59 -32.33 8.77
C THR A 926 -6.56 -31.98 7.68
N PRO A 927 -6.44 -32.75 6.58
CA PRO A 927 -5.47 -32.42 5.53
C PRO A 927 -5.87 -31.17 4.72
N ALA A 928 -7.16 -30.88 4.56
CA ALA A 928 -7.61 -29.64 3.92
C ALA A 928 -7.24 -28.40 4.74
N SER A 929 -7.49 -28.41 6.06
CA SER A 929 -7.09 -27.30 6.94
C SER A 929 -5.57 -27.09 6.91
N ALA A 930 -4.79 -28.17 6.95
CA ALA A 930 -3.33 -28.05 6.90
C ALA A 930 -2.82 -27.48 5.56
N LEU A 931 -3.46 -27.79 4.43
CA LEU A 931 -3.12 -27.15 3.15
C LEU A 931 -3.45 -25.66 3.14
N LYS A 932 -4.60 -25.26 3.71
CA LYS A 932 -5.00 -23.85 3.84
C LYS A 932 -4.04 -23.08 4.75
N GLU A 933 -3.63 -23.66 5.87
CA GLU A 933 -2.62 -23.10 6.79
C GLU A 933 -1.25 -22.93 6.12
N LEU A 934 -0.90 -23.79 5.15
CA LEU A 934 0.30 -23.65 4.35
C LEU A 934 0.21 -22.57 3.25
N GLY A 935 -0.93 -21.90 3.11
CA GLY A 935 -1.17 -20.86 2.09
C GLY A 935 -1.57 -21.41 0.72
N VAL A 936 -2.05 -22.66 0.64
CA VAL A 936 -2.53 -23.25 -0.62
C VAL A 936 -3.99 -22.86 -0.88
N LEU A 937 -4.26 -22.32 -2.07
CA LEU A 937 -5.60 -21.98 -2.54
C LEU A 937 -6.24 -23.18 -3.24
N VAL A 938 -7.20 -23.79 -2.57
CA VAL A 938 -7.89 -24.99 -3.06
C VAL A 938 -9.19 -24.63 -3.77
N PHE A 939 -9.33 -25.08 -5.02
CA PHE A 939 -10.55 -25.03 -5.84
C PHE A 939 -11.12 -26.45 -5.97
N GLY A 940 -12.30 -26.69 -5.41
CA GLY A 940 -12.97 -27.98 -5.47
C GLY A 940 -13.97 -28.03 -6.61
N ILE A 941 -13.86 -29.01 -7.50
CA ILE A 941 -14.79 -29.23 -8.61
C ILE A 941 -15.41 -30.63 -8.45
N GLY A 942 -16.72 -30.67 -8.27
CA GLY A 942 -17.48 -31.89 -8.01
C GLY A 942 -18.50 -32.22 -9.09
N THR A 943 -18.82 -33.50 -9.27
CA THR A 943 -20.02 -33.93 -10.01
C THR A 943 -21.23 -34.11 -9.07
N ARG A 944 -22.40 -34.47 -9.60
CA ARG A 944 -23.59 -34.82 -8.78
C ARG A 944 -23.34 -35.93 -7.75
N SER A 945 -22.36 -36.80 -8.00
CA SER A 945 -22.03 -37.92 -7.10
C SER A 945 -21.06 -37.51 -5.99
N SER A 946 -20.49 -36.30 -6.07
CA SER A 946 -19.65 -35.72 -5.03
C SER A 946 -20.48 -35.08 -3.91
N ASP A 947 -19.91 -34.98 -2.72
CA ASP A 947 -20.52 -34.27 -1.59
C ASP A 947 -20.15 -32.78 -1.64
N SER A 948 -21.13 -31.92 -1.92
CA SER A 948 -20.89 -30.48 -2.04
C SER A 948 -20.44 -29.84 -0.72
N ARG A 949 -20.86 -30.36 0.44
CA ARG A 949 -20.42 -29.87 1.75
C ARG A 949 -19.00 -30.33 2.06
N GLU A 950 -18.60 -31.50 1.58
CA GLU A 950 -17.21 -31.95 1.61
C GLU A 950 -16.32 -31.02 0.79
N LEU A 951 -16.69 -30.72 -0.46
CA LEU A 951 -15.94 -29.82 -1.33
C LEU A 951 -15.87 -28.38 -0.79
N GLN A 952 -16.96 -27.85 -0.21
CA GLN A 952 -16.94 -26.52 0.45
C GLN A 952 -15.97 -26.47 1.63
N ARG A 953 -15.84 -27.56 2.39
CA ARG A 953 -14.88 -27.64 3.51
C ARG A 953 -13.44 -27.79 3.03
N ILE A 954 -13.23 -28.48 1.90
CA ILE A 954 -11.91 -28.63 1.28
C ILE A 954 -11.43 -27.33 0.62
N SER A 955 -12.29 -26.66 -0.13
CA SER A 955 -11.99 -25.41 -0.87
C SER A 955 -11.55 -24.28 0.06
N HIS A 956 -10.65 -23.41 -0.42
CA HIS A 956 -10.12 -22.28 0.37
C HIS A 956 -11.25 -21.36 0.86
N ASP A 957 -12.14 -20.97 -0.05
CA ASP A 957 -13.42 -20.34 0.25
C ASP A 957 -14.58 -21.27 -0.19
N PRO A 958 -15.72 -21.34 0.53
CA PRO A 958 -16.86 -22.15 0.12
C PRO A 958 -17.38 -21.84 -1.29
N SER A 959 -17.23 -20.60 -1.78
CA SER A 959 -17.59 -20.19 -3.15
C SER A 959 -16.68 -20.76 -4.23
N TYR A 960 -15.50 -21.27 -3.87
CA TYR A 960 -14.57 -21.95 -4.79
C TYR A 960 -14.91 -23.45 -4.96
N ALA A 961 -15.95 -23.94 -4.28
CA ALA A 961 -16.54 -25.25 -4.56
C ALA A 961 -17.52 -25.13 -5.74
N LEU A 962 -17.06 -25.54 -6.92
CA LEU A 962 -17.83 -25.56 -8.16
C LEU A 962 -18.46 -26.95 -8.35
N SER A 963 -19.68 -26.97 -8.89
CA SER A 963 -20.41 -28.21 -9.14
C SER A 963 -20.83 -28.27 -10.61
N VAL A 964 -20.59 -29.42 -11.21
CA VAL A 964 -21.04 -29.77 -12.56
C VAL A 964 -21.93 -31.01 -12.51
N SER A 965 -22.73 -31.20 -13.55
CA SER A 965 -23.62 -32.36 -13.63
C SER A 965 -22.83 -33.65 -13.85
N ASP A 966 -21.95 -33.64 -14.85
CA ASP A 966 -20.93 -34.65 -15.13
C ASP A 966 -19.62 -33.96 -15.52
N PHE A 967 -18.49 -34.68 -15.55
CA PHE A 967 -17.23 -34.11 -16.03
C PHE A 967 -17.28 -33.67 -17.50
N THR A 968 -18.21 -34.20 -18.31
CA THR A 968 -18.45 -33.66 -19.67
C THR A 968 -18.88 -32.20 -19.67
N ASP A 969 -19.42 -31.69 -18.55
CA ASP A 969 -19.91 -30.31 -18.42
C ASP A 969 -18.87 -29.34 -17.85
N LEU A 970 -17.63 -29.78 -17.61
CA LEU A 970 -16.51 -28.93 -17.16
C LEU A 970 -16.31 -27.64 -17.99
N PRO A 971 -16.56 -27.59 -19.32
CA PRO A 971 -16.48 -26.35 -20.08
C PRO A 971 -17.38 -25.21 -19.57
N SER A 972 -18.50 -25.53 -18.90
CA SER A 972 -19.45 -24.53 -18.38
C SER A 972 -18.90 -23.69 -17.22
N ILE A 973 -17.99 -24.27 -16.44
CA ILE A 973 -17.36 -23.62 -15.28
C ILE A 973 -15.96 -23.10 -15.61
N GLN A 974 -15.45 -23.36 -16.82
CA GLN A 974 -14.08 -23.04 -17.20
C GLN A 974 -13.78 -21.54 -17.06
N GLN A 975 -14.66 -20.67 -17.55
CA GLN A 975 -14.47 -19.22 -17.42
C GLN A 975 -14.53 -18.76 -15.97
N GLN A 976 -15.45 -19.30 -15.17
CA GLN A 976 -15.56 -18.98 -13.75
C GLN A 976 -14.29 -19.38 -12.98
N LEU A 977 -13.76 -20.59 -13.23
CA LEU A 977 -12.49 -21.02 -12.63
C LEU A 977 -11.33 -20.14 -13.09
N LEU A 978 -11.22 -19.86 -14.40
CA LEU A 978 -10.15 -19.03 -14.94
C LEU A 978 -10.18 -17.62 -14.34
N SER A 979 -11.35 -16.98 -14.23
CA SER A 979 -11.48 -15.68 -13.57
C SER A 979 -11.08 -15.74 -12.10
N SER A 980 -11.42 -16.82 -11.38
CA SER A 980 -11.00 -16.98 -9.97
C SER A 980 -9.50 -17.27 -9.81
N VAL A 981 -8.90 -18.02 -10.74
CA VAL A 981 -7.45 -18.28 -10.79
C VAL A 981 -6.67 -17.02 -11.19
N GLU A 982 -7.24 -16.19 -12.07
CA GLU A 982 -6.67 -14.91 -12.50
C GLU A 982 -6.76 -13.83 -11.41
N ALA A 983 -7.84 -13.83 -10.62
CA ALA A 983 -8.07 -12.89 -9.51
C ALA A 983 -7.21 -13.18 -8.26
N VAL A 984 -6.43 -14.26 -8.25
CA VAL A 984 -5.45 -14.53 -7.17
C VAL A 984 -4.29 -13.54 -7.29
N VAL A 985 -4.36 -12.47 -6.49
CA VAL A 985 -3.22 -11.62 -6.09
C VAL A 985 -3.04 -11.86 -4.59
N ILE A 986 -1.94 -12.52 -4.20
CA ILE A 986 -1.58 -12.71 -2.80
C ILE A 986 -0.64 -11.57 -2.41
N ASP A 987 -1.00 -10.80 -1.38
CA ASP A 987 -0.07 -9.94 -0.66
C ASP A 987 0.99 -10.81 0.01
N VAL A 988 2.21 -10.81 -0.52
CA VAL A 988 3.33 -11.54 0.07
C VAL A 988 4.01 -10.64 1.09
N THR A 989 3.77 -10.89 2.38
CA THR A 989 4.75 -10.53 3.41
C THR A 989 5.85 -11.60 3.43
N PRO A 990 7.13 -11.25 3.22
CA PRO A 990 8.21 -12.23 3.34
C PRO A 990 8.36 -12.68 4.79
N GLU A 991 8.10 -13.95 5.07
CA GLU A 991 8.58 -14.58 6.30
C GLU A 991 10.12 -14.54 6.29
N SER A 992 10.70 -13.93 7.33
CA SER A 992 12.13 -13.98 7.54
C SER A 992 12.57 -15.42 7.83
N PRO A 993 13.64 -15.93 7.20
CA PRO A 993 14.16 -17.24 7.56
C PRO A 993 14.65 -17.23 9.00
N THR A 994 14.16 -18.16 9.80
CA THR A 994 14.68 -18.47 11.13
C THR A 994 16.17 -18.77 11.02
N VAL A 995 17.01 -17.83 11.44
CA VAL A 995 18.44 -18.07 11.62
C VAL A 995 18.57 -19.04 12.79
N LEU A 996 18.84 -20.30 12.48
CA LEU A 996 19.36 -21.27 13.42
C LEU A 996 20.76 -20.79 13.84
N GLY A 997 20.81 -20.02 14.92
CA GLY A 997 22.04 -19.64 15.59
C GLY A 997 22.73 -20.90 16.10
N MET A 998 23.68 -21.42 15.34
CA MET A 998 24.67 -22.38 15.83
C MET A 998 25.44 -21.72 16.98
N CYS A 999 25.11 -22.11 18.22
CA CYS A 999 25.91 -21.80 19.40
C CYS A 999 27.25 -22.52 19.32
N TYR A 1000 28.30 -21.82 18.91
CA TYR A 1000 29.68 -22.21 19.16
C TYR A 1000 30.09 -21.78 20.58
N HIS A 1001 29.58 -22.47 21.60
CA HIS A 1001 30.27 -22.70 22.88
C HIS A 1001 29.41 -23.60 23.77
N CYS A 1002 29.68 -24.90 23.75
CA CYS A 1002 29.33 -25.76 24.87
C CYS A 1002 30.63 -26.43 25.32
N GLU A 1003 31.21 -25.85 26.38
CA GLU A 1003 32.32 -26.47 27.10
C GLU A 1003 31.88 -27.84 27.63
N LEU A 1004 32.74 -28.81 27.39
CA LEU A 1004 32.83 -30.05 28.16
C LEU A 1004 32.75 -29.76 29.66
N ARG A 1005 31.75 -30.32 30.34
CA ARG A 1005 31.94 -30.86 31.70
C ARG A 1005 30.90 -31.95 32.01
N LYS A 1006 31.46 -33.15 32.22
CA LYS A 1006 30.86 -34.35 32.80
C LYS A 1006 30.18 -34.03 34.14
N PHE A 1007 29.00 -34.62 34.39
CA PHE A 1007 28.78 -35.68 35.39
C PHE A 1007 27.41 -36.33 35.18
#